data_AF-A0A7C4GF05-F1
#
_entry.id   AF-A0A7C4GF05-F1
#
_cell.length_a   1.000
_cell.length_b   1.000
_cell.length_c   1.000
_cell.angle_alpha   90.00
_cell.angle_beta   90.00
_cell.angle_gamma   90.00
#
_symmetry.space_group_name_H-M   'P 1'
#
loop_
_entity.id
_entity.type
_entity.pdbx_description
1 polymer ?
#
loop_
_entity_poly.entity_id
_entity_poly.type
_entity_poly.pdbx_seq_one_letter_code
_entity_poly.pdbx_strand_id
1 'polypeptide(L)'
;MDWGQVRHLGSAKYGALRTRVWGRLLRFLLGMAGGAAAAGGPATFDGTTFRVQLHPASAWTIYRLEHAGYVLVDPGAQSCQGTVAWIGPPGQMDWAGSCHGGETVQSVRLWVDFVETMPLPDVTYPGQRFEVEKVSELARAGQRLQLTARLVCTATCLEESATLTALTNVNIGVLYPWLSTHANGLTHYVSVGLDGSMRSGVTAANNNAEHHFYGGVSRLAQYDPLAGRGVLTVFDTMLPTDRALIWDRPYDNKLYWRIMALPSTIPAGTTWQYRVIRRPFSASAGDWPTAALDLPTDCTPVATVSLVPVGSAGCRRGGETVWFEARLSGASGPVRGAQLRLRYNHSVLSYVGGAPGDPPFTLHVADPPLGPGNLLYAVGVDPGGGAAPPTEGVLARLAFTVIGDTCAPEPLVTFATDTPPEESTLLAGYFGEAIVPRLLDPPPLATDGTSPVVQVGMAVAAHCTAGTCFAPVTWPAATAFDACGGDLSAEVRYDVDLDADGTIDSGDLFVPTFVFPPGAHRVVARVTDACGNTGVGVQSVNVTPSSTARVSVSLGWPLDGTRALELTFGGALGPLTRCVPAVFVAGTAAVLLDVPCTPTPYTCVAVRDPLHTLRRTVPLEVVAGEYRAELAGSEALIGGDLDGNNAIDILDFAVYSWRYGTRYPDGDTSCATQPPHADVSGDGLVQTADFTFIATRFLWVGDGPCGSRGRDEMPRARVAVSELTGTGLGRLAIADLNRDGWIDATDMALHAGGQVPTPRRGDLNCDGVVNFDDIDGFVLALTDPAAYAAAHPDCHSAAGDFDGDGAVTYADVDGFVSAF
;
A
#
# COMPACT_ATOMS: atom_id res chain seq x y z
N MET A 1 -10.22 -13.82 -56.56
CA MET A 1 -11.05 -13.43 -57.72
C MET A 1 -12.40 -13.01 -57.19
N ASP A 2 -12.86 -11.86 -57.67
CA ASP A 2 -13.98 -11.06 -57.16
C ASP A 2 -15.34 -11.75 -57.36
N TRP A 3 -16.20 -11.67 -56.34
CA TRP A 3 -17.52 -12.30 -56.30
C TRP A 3 -18.58 -11.27 -56.69
N GLY A 4 -18.92 -11.24 -57.98
CA GLY A 4 -20.04 -10.44 -58.49
C GLY A 4 -20.73 -11.15 -59.65
N GLN A 5 -22.03 -11.41 -59.49
CA GLN A 5 -22.97 -12.03 -60.45
C GLN A 5 -22.82 -13.56 -60.53
N VAL A 6 -23.84 -14.35 -60.20
CA VAL A 6 -25.08 -14.55 -60.97
C VAL A 6 -26.23 -15.00 -60.04
N ARG A 7 -27.37 -14.29 -60.11
CA ARG A 7 -28.69 -14.83 -59.73
C ARG A 7 -29.51 -15.08 -61.00
N HIS A 8 -30.35 -16.11 -60.91
CA HIS A 8 -31.42 -16.55 -61.82
C HIS A 8 -31.06 -17.52 -62.95
N LEU A 9 -31.44 -18.80 -62.78
CA LEU A 9 -32.34 -19.54 -63.67
C LEU A 9 -32.88 -20.80 -62.96
N GLY A 10 -34.12 -21.17 -63.31
CA GLY A 10 -35.05 -21.98 -62.51
C GLY A 10 -34.75 -23.48 -62.35
N SER A 11 -35.31 -23.99 -61.26
CA SER A 11 -35.39 -25.39 -60.83
C SER A 11 -36.27 -26.25 -61.75
N ALA A 12 -35.73 -27.37 -62.25
CA ALA A 12 -36.48 -28.61 -62.53
C ALA A 12 -35.64 -29.74 -63.17
N LYS A 13 -34.46 -29.47 -63.73
CA LYS A 13 -33.68 -30.51 -64.48
C LYS A 13 -32.41 -31.03 -63.79
N TYR A 14 -32.11 -30.63 -62.56
CA TYR A 14 -30.90 -31.08 -61.84
C TYR A 14 -31.07 -32.37 -61.00
N GLY A 15 -32.31 -32.85 -60.79
CA GLY A 15 -32.58 -33.97 -59.88
C GLY A 15 -32.17 -35.36 -60.39
N ALA A 16 -32.13 -35.58 -61.70
CA ALA A 16 -31.96 -36.94 -62.26
C ALA A 16 -30.51 -37.31 -62.67
N LEU A 17 -29.61 -36.33 -62.84
CA LEU A 17 -28.20 -36.62 -63.21
C LEU A 17 -27.23 -36.70 -62.02
N ARG A 18 -27.58 -36.16 -60.84
CA ARG A 18 -26.71 -36.18 -59.65
C ARG A 18 -26.64 -37.54 -58.95
N THR A 19 -27.68 -38.37 -59.03
CA THR A 19 -27.76 -39.63 -58.28
C THR A 19 -26.93 -40.79 -58.89
N ARG A 20 -26.66 -40.80 -60.20
CA ARG A 20 -25.94 -41.92 -60.84
C ARG A 20 -24.42 -41.75 -60.95
N VAL A 21 -23.91 -40.51 -60.99
CA VAL A 21 -22.46 -40.24 -61.11
C VAL A 21 -21.79 -40.22 -59.72
N TRP A 22 -22.47 -39.72 -58.69
CA TRP A 22 -21.95 -39.68 -57.33
C TRP A 22 -21.96 -41.04 -56.62
N GLY A 23 -22.92 -41.93 -56.94
CA GLY A 23 -22.95 -43.29 -56.39
C GLY A 23 -21.77 -44.19 -56.83
N ARG A 24 -21.07 -43.85 -57.93
CA ARG A 24 -19.87 -44.58 -58.38
C ARG A 24 -18.57 -43.98 -57.86
N LEU A 25 -18.48 -42.67 -57.65
CA LEU A 25 -17.31 -42.06 -57.00
C LEU A 25 -17.22 -42.40 -55.50
N LEU A 26 -18.37 -42.51 -54.83
CA LEU A 26 -18.47 -42.83 -53.40
C LEU A 26 -17.98 -44.27 -53.08
N ARG A 27 -18.20 -45.24 -53.98
CA ARG A 27 -17.65 -46.61 -53.82
C ARG A 27 -16.13 -46.67 -54.02
N PHE A 28 -15.56 -45.72 -54.76
CA PHE A 28 -14.12 -45.70 -55.04
C PHE A 28 -13.30 -45.07 -53.90
N LEU A 29 -13.89 -44.13 -53.14
CA LEU A 29 -13.22 -43.47 -52.00
C LEU A 29 -13.43 -44.17 -50.65
N LEU A 30 -14.56 -44.86 -50.44
CA LEU A 30 -14.84 -45.59 -49.18
C LEU A 30 -14.40 -47.06 -49.20
N GLY A 31 -14.03 -47.61 -50.36
CA GLY A 31 -13.71 -49.03 -50.54
C GLY A 31 -12.30 -49.50 -50.13
N MET A 32 -11.43 -48.62 -49.63
CA MET A 32 -10.04 -48.97 -49.25
C MET A 32 -9.71 -48.80 -47.76
N ALA A 33 -10.66 -48.46 -46.90
CA ALA A 33 -10.41 -48.30 -45.46
C ALA A 33 -10.52 -49.61 -44.68
N GLY A 34 -9.81 -50.64 -45.13
CA GLY A 34 -9.40 -51.76 -44.28
C GLY A 34 -7.99 -51.50 -43.77
N GLY A 35 -7.85 -50.86 -42.61
CA GLY A 35 -6.62 -50.92 -41.81
C GLY A 35 -5.54 -49.81 -41.97
N ALA A 36 -5.81 -48.67 -42.63
CA ALA A 36 -4.86 -47.55 -42.66
C ALA A 36 -5.51 -46.25 -42.16
N ALA A 37 -4.83 -45.52 -41.27
CA ALA A 37 -5.25 -44.24 -40.72
C ALA A 37 -5.59 -43.25 -41.86
N ALA A 38 -6.81 -42.70 -41.83
CA ALA A 38 -7.21 -41.64 -42.76
C ALA A 38 -6.32 -40.41 -42.54
N ALA A 39 -5.66 -39.95 -43.60
CA ALA A 39 -4.59 -38.94 -43.55
C ALA A 39 -5.08 -37.46 -43.44
N GLY A 40 -6.17 -37.18 -42.74
CA GLY A 40 -6.70 -35.82 -42.56
C GLY A 40 -7.15 -35.57 -41.11
N GLY A 41 -7.06 -34.33 -40.65
CA GLY A 41 -7.47 -33.92 -39.30
C GLY A 41 -8.98 -33.70 -39.15
N PRO A 42 -9.45 -33.23 -37.98
CA PRO A 42 -10.87 -33.15 -37.69
C PRO A 42 -11.59 -32.04 -38.49
N ALA A 43 -12.86 -32.27 -38.81
CA ALA A 43 -13.78 -31.19 -39.14
C ALA A 43 -14.13 -30.45 -37.84
N THR A 44 -13.92 -29.13 -37.81
CA THR A 44 -14.14 -28.30 -36.61
C THR A 44 -15.39 -27.45 -36.82
N PHE A 45 -16.35 -27.56 -35.93
CA PHE A 45 -17.41 -26.59 -35.78
C PHE A 45 -17.01 -25.58 -34.70
N ASP A 46 -17.11 -24.30 -35.04
CA ASP A 46 -16.65 -23.20 -34.19
C ASP A 46 -17.81 -22.22 -33.94
N GLY A 47 -18.49 -22.41 -32.81
CA GLY A 47 -19.58 -21.56 -32.35
C GLY A 47 -19.13 -20.58 -31.26
N THR A 48 -20.06 -19.73 -30.83
CA THR A 48 -19.78 -18.70 -29.80
C THR A 48 -19.36 -19.31 -28.46
N THR A 49 -20.05 -20.37 -28.05
CA THR A 49 -19.80 -21.04 -26.77
C THR A 49 -19.27 -22.45 -26.94
N PHE A 50 -19.66 -23.16 -28.00
CA PHE A 50 -19.20 -24.53 -28.26
C PHE A 50 -18.19 -24.59 -29.39
N ARG A 51 -17.14 -25.40 -29.18
CA ARG A 51 -16.26 -25.87 -30.24
C ARG A 51 -16.30 -27.39 -30.29
N VAL A 52 -16.75 -27.94 -31.41
CA VAL A 52 -16.92 -29.40 -31.59
C VAL A 52 -16.03 -29.88 -32.73
N GLN A 53 -15.22 -30.91 -32.49
CA GLN A 53 -14.41 -31.53 -33.54
C GLN A 53 -14.93 -32.92 -33.84
N LEU A 54 -15.20 -33.24 -35.11
CA LEU A 54 -15.49 -34.60 -35.57
C LEU A 54 -14.32 -35.16 -36.37
N HIS A 55 -13.95 -36.41 -36.12
CA HIS A 55 -12.78 -37.01 -36.75
C HIS A 55 -13.12 -38.27 -37.56
N PRO A 56 -12.64 -38.41 -38.82
CA PRO A 56 -12.89 -39.61 -39.64
C PRO A 56 -12.31 -40.89 -39.01
N ALA A 57 -11.15 -40.83 -38.36
CA ALA A 57 -10.56 -41.97 -37.65
C ALA A 57 -11.42 -42.49 -36.49
N SER A 58 -12.32 -41.66 -35.95
CA SER A 58 -13.30 -42.06 -34.93
C SER A 58 -14.70 -42.27 -35.53
N ALA A 59 -14.77 -42.63 -36.81
CA ALA A 59 -16.02 -42.81 -37.55
C ALA A 59 -16.95 -41.58 -37.45
N TRP A 60 -16.38 -40.38 -37.59
CA TRP A 60 -17.08 -39.09 -37.57
C TRP A 60 -17.89 -38.82 -36.29
N THR A 61 -17.41 -39.32 -35.15
CA THR A 61 -17.93 -38.97 -33.82
C THR A 61 -17.14 -37.83 -33.18
N ILE A 62 -17.63 -37.30 -32.06
CA ILE A 62 -16.97 -36.23 -31.31
C ILE A 62 -15.54 -36.70 -30.94
N TYR A 63 -14.57 -35.90 -31.32
CA TYR A 63 -13.15 -36.11 -31.03
C TYR A 63 -12.66 -35.15 -29.95
N ARG A 64 -13.15 -33.91 -29.99
CA ARG A 64 -12.91 -32.87 -29.00
C ARG A 64 -14.19 -32.06 -28.79
N LEU A 65 -14.46 -31.66 -27.56
CA LEU A 65 -15.57 -30.79 -27.19
C LEU A 65 -15.08 -29.73 -26.22
N GLU A 66 -15.25 -28.47 -26.58
CA GLU A 66 -14.97 -27.32 -25.72
C GLU A 66 -16.25 -26.52 -25.49
N HIS A 67 -16.36 -25.95 -24.30
CA HIS A 67 -17.41 -25.01 -23.95
C HIS A 67 -16.82 -23.79 -23.24
N ALA A 68 -17.01 -22.60 -23.80
CA ALA A 68 -16.46 -21.33 -23.32
C ALA A 68 -14.95 -21.40 -23.03
N GLY A 69 -14.19 -22.05 -23.92
CA GLY A 69 -12.75 -22.26 -23.81
C GLY A 69 -12.31 -23.39 -22.88
N TYR A 70 -13.23 -24.01 -22.13
CA TYR A 70 -12.93 -25.17 -21.29
C TYR A 70 -13.09 -26.48 -22.06
N VAL A 71 -12.06 -27.33 -22.05
CA VAL A 71 -12.07 -28.63 -22.73
C VAL A 71 -12.86 -29.63 -21.88
N LEU A 72 -14.02 -30.06 -22.37
CA LEU A 72 -14.87 -31.06 -21.73
C LEU A 72 -14.52 -32.48 -22.19
N VAL A 73 -14.14 -32.63 -23.45
CA VAL A 73 -13.69 -33.88 -24.07
C VAL A 73 -12.37 -33.59 -24.76
N ASP A 74 -11.32 -34.31 -24.38
CA ASP A 74 -9.97 -34.14 -24.91
C ASP A 74 -9.55 -35.34 -25.77
N PRO A 75 -8.92 -35.14 -26.95
CA PRO A 75 -8.46 -36.20 -27.85
C PRO A 75 -7.28 -37.06 -27.37
N GLY A 76 -7.24 -37.49 -26.10
CA GLY A 76 -6.28 -38.48 -25.62
C GLY A 76 -6.29 -39.77 -26.45
N ALA A 77 -5.29 -40.64 -26.25
CA ALA A 77 -5.00 -41.83 -27.09
C ALA A 77 -6.15 -42.86 -27.26
N GLN A 78 -7.29 -42.68 -26.59
CA GLN A 78 -8.49 -43.50 -26.71
C GLN A 78 -9.79 -42.67 -26.61
N SER A 79 -9.81 -41.48 -27.22
CA SER A 79 -10.99 -40.60 -27.27
C SER A 79 -12.08 -41.20 -28.14
N CYS A 80 -13.05 -41.81 -27.47
CA CYS A 80 -14.15 -42.52 -28.07
C CYS A 80 -15.44 -41.86 -27.59
N GLN A 81 -16.28 -41.47 -28.54
CA GLN A 81 -17.56 -40.83 -28.28
C GLN A 81 -18.63 -41.56 -29.08
N GLY A 82 -19.79 -41.82 -28.46
CA GLY A 82 -20.92 -42.44 -29.14
C GLY A 82 -21.08 -43.93 -28.86
N THR A 83 -21.75 -44.62 -29.78
CA THR A 83 -22.23 -45.99 -29.61
C THR A 83 -21.12 -47.02 -29.80
N VAL A 84 -21.03 -47.97 -28.87
CA VAL A 84 -20.15 -49.13 -28.98
C VAL A 84 -20.88 -50.39 -28.51
N ALA A 85 -20.78 -51.47 -29.29
CA ALA A 85 -21.46 -52.73 -29.00
C ALA A 85 -20.49 -53.92 -29.08
N TRP A 86 -20.64 -54.87 -28.18
CA TRP A 86 -19.90 -56.14 -28.18
C TRP A 86 -20.70 -57.18 -28.98
N ILE A 87 -20.35 -57.37 -30.25
CA ILE A 87 -21.13 -58.12 -31.25
C ILE A 87 -20.44 -59.44 -31.59
N GLY A 88 -21.19 -60.54 -31.61
CA GLY A 88 -20.70 -61.83 -32.12
C GLY A 88 -21.39 -63.03 -31.47
N PRO A 89 -21.22 -64.25 -32.02
CA PRO A 89 -21.79 -65.45 -31.43
C PRO A 89 -21.27 -65.67 -29.99
N PRO A 90 -22.04 -66.38 -29.13
CA PRO A 90 -21.59 -66.68 -27.77
C PRO A 90 -20.17 -67.27 -27.78
N GLY A 91 -19.25 -66.66 -27.03
CA GLY A 91 -17.84 -67.07 -26.97
C GLY A 91 -16.90 -66.46 -28.03
N GLN A 92 -17.41 -65.71 -29.01
CA GLN A 92 -16.62 -64.99 -30.03
C GLN A 92 -17.14 -63.55 -30.22
N MET A 93 -17.36 -62.85 -29.12
CA MET A 93 -17.82 -61.47 -29.14
C MET A 93 -16.63 -60.52 -29.33
N ASP A 94 -16.76 -59.52 -30.21
CA ASP A 94 -15.75 -58.49 -30.48
C ASP A 94 -16.38 -57.09 -30.52
N TRP A 95 -15.64 -56.06 -30.15
CA TRP A 95 -16.17 -54.69 -30.08
C TRP A 95 -16.36 -54.12 -31.49
N ALA A 96 -17.49 -53.47 -31.73
CA ALA A 96 -17.75 -52.69 -32.92
C ALA A 96 -18.42 -51.37 -32.57
N GLY A 97 -18.03 -50.31 -33.27
CA GLY A 97 -18.52 -48.96 -33.01
C GLY A 97 -17.40 -47.95 -32.91
N SER A 98 -17.76 -46.76 -32.44
CA SER A 98 -16.91 -45.59 -32.57
C SER A 98 -15.58 -45.80 -31.85
N CYS A 99 -14.48 -45.63 -32.58
CA CYS A 99 -13.07 -45.93 -32.22
C CYS A 99 -12.69 -47.42 -31.99
N HIS A 100 -13.63 -48.38 -32.01
CA HIS A 100 -13.39 -49.79 -31.65
C HIS A 100 -13.29 -50.75 -32.86
N GLY A 101 -13.18 -50.20 -34.08
CA GLY A 101 -13.18 -50.97 -35.33
C GLY A 101 -14.55 -51.59 -35.62
N GLY A 102 -14.68 -52.35 -36.71
CA GLY A 102 -15.94 -53.02 -37.08
C GLY A 102 -17.09 -52.07 -37.45
N GLU A 103 -16.86 -50.75 -37.47
CA GLU A 103 -17.80 -49.74 -37.94
C GLU A 103 -17.46 -49.32 -39.37
N THR A 104 -18.43 -49.44 -40.27
CA THR A 104 -18.35 -48.92 -41.64
C THR A 104 -19.31 -47.75 -41.78
N VAL A 105 -18.79 -46.54 -41.93
CA VAL A 105 -19.60 -45.32 -42.15
C VAL A 105 -20.16 -45.35 -43.57
N GLN A 106 -21.49 -45.35 -43.69
CA GLN A 106 -22.21 -45.38 -44.97
C GLN A 106 -22.49 -43.98 -45.50
N SER A 107 -22.86 -43.04 -44.61
CA SER A 107 -23.07 -41.63 -44.95
C SER A 107 -22.90 -40.72 -43.74
N VAL A 108 -22.43 -39.50 -43.98
CA VAL A 108 -22.44 -38.40 -43.01
C VAL A 108 -23.00 -37.16 -43.69
N ARG A 109 -23.98 -36.52 -43.05
CA ARG A 109 -24.56 -35.24 -43.45
C ARG A 109 -24.34 -34.23 -42.35
N LEU A 110 -24.03 -32.99 -42.73
CA LEU A 110 -23.77 -31.88 -41.81
C LEU A 110 -24.70 -30.74 -42.16
N TRP A 111 -25.31 -30.12 -41.16
CA TRP A 111 -25.99 -28.84 -41.27
C TRP A 111 -25.34 -27.84 -40.32
N VAL A 112 -25.03 -26.65 -40.84
CA VAL A 112 -24.55 -25.51 -40.06
C VAL A 112 -25.53 -24.38 -40.27
N ASP A 113 -26.16 -23.91 -39.19
CA ASP A 113 -27.23 -22.92 -39.22
C ASP A 113 -28.31 -23.25 -40.28
N PHE A 114 -28.74 -24.51 -40.27
CA PHE A 114 -29.74 -25.10 -41.18
C PHE A 114 -29.31 -25.25 -42.65
N VAL A 115 -28.07 -24.89 -43.00
CA VAL A 115 -27.53 -25.07 -44.34
C VAL A 115 -26.83 -26.42 -44.45
N GLU A 116 -27.35 -27.29 -45.32
CA GLU A 116 -26.75 -28.62 -45.57
C GLU A 116 -25.39 -28.47 -46.29
N THR A 117 -24.40 -29.16 -45.76
CA THR A 117 -23.02 -29.24 -46.26
C THR A 117 -22.44 -30.64 -45.98
N MET A 118 -21.21 -30.89 -46.40
CA MET A 118 -20.49 -32.14 -46.12
C MET A 118 -19.34 -31.85 -45.16
N PRO A 119 -19.14 -32.66 -44.10
CA PRO A 119 -17.98 -32.51 -43.25
C PRO A 119 -16.73 -32.92 -44.02
N LEU A 120 -15.78 -31.99 -44.15
CA LEU A 120 -14.49 -32.19 -44.79
C LEU A 120 -13.40 -32.18 -43.71
N PRO A 121 -12.40 -33.10 -43.78
CA PRO A 121 -11.24 -33.05 -42.91
C PRO A 121 -10.56 -31.68 -42.98
N ASP A 122 -10.02 -31.21 -41.85
CA ASP A 122 -9.26 -29.96 -41.73
C ASP A 122 -10.02 -28.68 -42.10
N VAL A 123 -11.36 -28.71 -42.15
CA VAL A 123 -12.21 -27.54 -42.39
C VAL A 123 -12.85 -27.05 -41.10
N THR A 124 -12.85 -25.74 -40.90
CA THR A 124 -13.59 -25.06 -39.81
C THR A 124 -14.87 -24.45 -40.33
N TYR A 125 -15.99 -24.73 -39.66
CA TYR A 125 -17.33 -24.27 -39.98
C TYR A 125 -17.82 -23.34 -38.87
N PRO A 126 -17.92 -22.02 -39.11
CA PRO A 126 -18.50 -21.10 -38.15
C PRO A 126 -20.03 -21.22 -38.16
N GLY A 127 -20.66 -21.17 -36.98
CA GLY A 127 -22.13 -21.12 -36.86
C GLY A 127 -22.61 -21.21 -35.42
N GLN A 128 -23.92 -21.04 -35.20
CA GLN A 128 -24.53 -21.12 -33.85
C GLN A 128 -25.25 -22.43 -33.59
N ARG A 129 -25.64 -23.13 -34.66
CA ARG A 129 -26.27 -24.45 -34.61
C ARG A 129 -25.53 -25.40 -35.53
N PHE A 130 -25.15 -26.54 -34.99
CA PHE A 130 -24.49 -27.62 -35.70
C PHE A 130 -25.34 -28.87 -35.60
N GLU A 131 -25.53 -29.56 -36.71
CA GLU A 131 -26.25 -30.82 -36.72
C GLU A 131 -25.56 -31.82 -37.66
N VAL A 132 -25.34 -33.04 -37.17
CA VAL A 132 -24.74 -34.12 -37.96
C VAL A 132 -25.61 -35.35 -37.90
N GLU A 133 -25.88 -35.93 -39.06
CA GLU A 133 -26.50 -37.25 -39.17
C GLU A 133 -25.49 -38.21 -39.76
N LYS A 134 -25.24 -39.31 -39.04
CA LYS A 134 -24.34 -40.40 -39.43
C LYS A 134 -25.14 -41.68 -39.57
N VAL A 135 -24.97 -42.37 -40.69
CA VAL A 135 -25.43 -43.75 -40.87
C VAL A 135 -24.21 -44.65 -40.98
N SER A 136 -24.12 -45.63 -40.09
CA SER A 136 -23.03 -46.59 -39.99
C SER A 136 -23.57 -48.02 -39.92
N GLU A 137 -22.74 -48.97 -40.30
CA GLU A 137 -22.96 -50.40 -40.05
C GLU A 137 -21.89 -50.92 -39.08
N LEU A 138 -22.33 -51.50 -37.97
CA LEU A 138 -21.49 -52.20 -37.02
C LEU A 138 -21.54 -53.69 -37.35
N ALA A 139 -20.41 -54.28 -37.73
CA ALA A 139 -20.34 -55.66 -38.20
C ALA A 139 -19.17 -56.46 -37.59
N ARG A 140 -19.49 -57.61 -37.01
CA ARG A 140 -18.53 -58.61 -36.50
C ARG A 140 -19.07 -60.01 -36.73
N ALA A 141 -18.18 -60.95 -37.08
CA ALA A 141 -18.52 -62.37 -37.25
C ALA A 141 -19.77 -62.63 -38.13
N GLY A 142 -19.98 -61.83 -39.18
CA GLY A 142 -21.13 -61.93 -40.09
C GLY A 142 -22.46 -61.37 -39.55
N GLN A 143 -22.50 -60.86 -38.32
CA GLN A 143 -23.66 -60.19 -37.72
C GLN A 143 -23.58 -58.69 -37.98
N ARG A 144 -24.70 -58.06 -38.37
CA ARG A 144 -24.75 -56.69 -38.86
C ARG A 144 -25.82 -55.87 -38.14
N LEU A 145 -25.42 -54.72 -37.59
CA LEU A 145 -26.27 -53.79 -36.87
C LEU A 145 -26.13 -52.39 -37.49
N GLN A 146 -27.22 -51.81 -37.99
CA GLN A 146 -27.21 -50.45 -38.52
C GLN A 146 -27.36 -49.45 -37.37
N LEU A 147 -26.53 -48.41 -37.38
CA LEU A 147 -26.58 -47.27 -36.46
C LEU A 147 -26.88 -46.01 -37.26
N THR A 148 -27.99 -45.35 -36.96
CA THR A 148 -28.28 -43.98 -37.42
C THR A 148 -28.19 -43.05 -36.23
N ALA A 149 -27.14 -42.23 -36.15
CA ALA A 149 -26.91 -41.27 -35.08
C ALA A 149 -27.13 -39.85 -35.59
N ARG A 150 -27.82 -39.01 -34.83
CA ARG A 150 -28.06 -37.59 -35.10
C ARG A 150 -27.62 -36.77 -33.91
N LEU A 151 -26.59 -35.95 -34.10
CA LEU A 151 -26.01 -35.06 -33.13
C LEU A 151 -26.47 -33.63 -33.44
N VAL A 152 -27.03 -32.91 -32.47
CA VAL A 152 -27.46 -31.51 -32.57
C VAL A 152 -26.76 -30.73 -31.46
N CYS A 153 -26.00 -29.70 -31.82
CA CYS A 153 -25.34 -28.79 -30.90
C CYS A 153 -25.85 -27.36 -31.10
N THR A 154 -26.10 -26.68 -30.00
CA THR A 154 -26.55 -25.28 -29.90
C THR A 154 -25.67 -24.56 -28.89
N ALA A 155 -25.83 -23.25 -28.71
CA ALA A 155 -25.06 -22.47 -27.75
C ALA A 155 -25.13 -22.98 -26.29
N THR A 156 -26.17 -23.72 -25.90
CA THR A 156 -26.39 -24.14 -24.51
C THR A 156 -26.53 -25.64 -24.31
N CYS A 157 -26.55 -26.42 -25.38
CA CYS A 157 -26.92 -27.83 -25.30
C CYS A 157 -26.41 -28.65 -26.48
N LEU A 158 -26.02 -29.89 -26.20
CA LEU A 158 -25.64 -30.89 -27.19
C LEU A 158 -26.50 -32.14 -26.99
N GLU A 159 -27.25 -32.54 -28.00
CA GLU A 159 -28.14 -33.71 -28.01
C GLU A 159 -27.65 -34.72 -29.04
N GLU A 160 -27.48 -35.97 -28.65
CA GLU A 160 -27.34 -37.09 -29.58
C GLU A 160 -28.53 -38.03 -29.47
N SER A 161 -29.14 -38.34 -30.61
CA SER A 161 -30.18 -39.36 -30.73
C SER A 161 -29.70 -40.44 -31.66
N ALA A 162 -29.96 -41.71 -31.34
CA ALA A 162 -29.52 -42.80 -32.17
C ALA A 162 -30.59 -43.88 -32.31
N THR A 163 -30.67 -44.44 -33.52
CA THR A 163 -31.51 -45.58 -33.88
C THR A 163 -30.61 -46.75 -34.26
N LEU A 164 -30.80 -47.88 -33.60
CA LEU A 164 -30.13 -49.13 -33.91
C LEU A 164 -31.10 -50.11 -34.55
N THR A 165 -30.74 -50.72 -35.67
CA THR A 165 -31.56 -51.71 -36.39
C THR A 165 -30.75 -52.96 -36.72
N ALA A 166 -31.18 -54.11 -36.22
CA ALA A 166 -30.53 -55.39 -36.51
C ALA A 166 -30.77 -55.78 -37.98
N LEU A 167 -29.73 -55.78 -38.82
CA LEU A 167 -29.85 -56.14 -40.25
C LEU A 167 -29.82 -57.66 -40.45
N THR A 168 -29.20 -58.38 -39.52
CA THR A 168 -29.24 -59.84 -39.39
C THR A 168 -29.73 -60.20 -37.99
N ASN A 169 -29.81 -61.48 -37.66
CA ASN A 169 -29.84 -61.85 -36.24
C ASN A 169 -28.49 -61.44 -35.62
N VAL A 170 -28.53 -60.74 -34.49
CA VAL A 170 -27.34 -60.19 -33.82
C VAL A 170 -27.37 -60.59 -32.36
N ASN A 171 -26.25 -61.08 -31.84
CA ASN A 171 -26.04 -61.27 -30.42
C ASN A 171 -25.20 -60.11 -29.91
N ILE A 172 -25.70 -59.44 -28.87
CA ILE A 172 -25.04 -58.31 -28.23
C ILE A 172 -24.75 -58.70 -26.78
N GLY A 173 -23.48 -58.82 -26.42
CA GLY A 173 -23.06 -59.12 -25.05
C GLY A 173 -23.17 -57.89 -24.14
N VAL A 174 -22.73 -56.75 -24.64
CA VAL A 174 -22.79 -55.44 -23.96
C VAL A 174 -23.11 -54.38 -25.01
N LEU A 175 -24.04 -53.49 -24.70
CA LEU A 175 -24.24 -52.26 -25.47
C LEU A 175 -23.89 -51.06 -24.57
N TYR A 176 -23.01 -50.20 -25.08
CA TYR A 176 -22.83 -48.84 -24.58
C TYR A 176 -23.54 -47.89 -25.55
N PRO A 177 -24.78 -47.46 -25.25
CA PRO A 177 -25.45 -46.46 -26.07
C PRO A 177 -24.66 -45.16 -26.12
N TRP A 178 -23.99 -44.83 -25.01
CA TRP A 178 -23.09 -43.69 -24.92
C TRP A 178 -21.82 -44.07 -24.16
N LEU A 179 -20.69 -43.81 -24.81
CA LEU A 179 -19.36 -43.84 -24.23
C LEU A 179 -18.74 -42.47 -24.45
N SER A 180 -18.15 -41.87 -23.42
CA SER A 180 -17.50 -40.57 -23.50
C SER A 180 -16.21 -40.51 -22.70
N THR A 181 -15.17 -39.89 -23.24
CA THR A 181 -13.91 -39.56 -22.57
C THR A 181 -13.89 -38.10 -22.13
N HIS A 182 -14.15 -37.84 -20.84
CA HIS A 182 -14.14 -36.50 -20.26
C HIS A 182 -12.76 -36.07 -19.79
N ALA A 183 -12.50 -34.76 -19.78
CA ALA A 183 -11.25 -34.20 -19.25
C ALA A 183 -11.00 -34.62 -17.79
N ASN A 184 -9.72 -34.80 -17.43
CA ASN A 184 -9.35 -35.33 -16.11
C ASN A 184 -9.69 -34.37 -14.95
N GLY A 185 -9.86 -33.06 -15.22
CA GLY A 185 -10.26 -32.07 -14.20
C GLY A 185 -11.68 -32.27 -13.62
N LEU A 186 -12.54 -33.01 -14.32
CA LEU A 186 -13.93 -33.27 -13.93
C LEU A 186 -14.04 -34.36 -12.84
N THR A 187 -13.57 -34.02 -11.65
CA THR A 187 -13.35 -34.94 -10.51
C THR A 187 -14.56 -35.11 -9.60
N HIS A 188 -15.45 -34.12 -9.54
CA HIS A 188 -16.63 -34.19 -8.68
C HIS A 188 -17.82 -34.71 -9.49
N TYR A 189 -18.69 -35.52 -8.88
CA TYR A 189 -19.89 -36.00 -9.57
C TYR A 189 -21.14 -35.99 -8.69
N VAL A 190 -22.29 -35.86 -9.34
CA VAL A 190 -23.62 -36.08 -8.78
C VAL A 190 -24.47 -36.84 -9.80
N SER A 191 -25.20 -37.86 -9.36
CA SER A 191 -26.04 -38.70 -10.20
C SER A 191 -27.44 -38.85 -9.61
N VAL A 192 -28.43 -38.99 -10.49
CA VAL A 192 -29.84 -39.25 -10.17
C VAL A 192 -30.24 -40.58 -10.79
N GLY A 193 -30.66 -41.53 -9.95
CA GLY A 193 -31.18 -42.83 -10.35
C GLY A 193 -32.53 -42.71 -11.07
N LEU A 194 -32.97 -43.78 -11.72
CA LEU A 194 -34.33 -43.85 -12.30
C LEU A 194 -35.44 -43.82 -11.22
N ASP A 195 -35.11 -44.20 -10.00
CA ASP A 195 -35.98 -44.15 -8.81
C ASP A 195 -35.95 -42.79 -8.09
N GLY A 196 -35.20 -41.81 -8.62
CA GLY A 196 -34.99 -40.50 -8.01
C GLY A 196 -33.90 -40.47 -6.92
N SER A 197 -33.25 -41.60 -6.62
CA SER A 197 -32.16 -41.63 -5.63
C SER A 197 -30.97 -40.80 -6.10
N MET A 198 -30.41 -39.99 -5.21
CA MET A 198 -29.24 -39.15 -5.51
C MET A 198 -27.98 -39.73 -4.90
N ARG A 199 -26.87 -39.63 -5.63
CA ARG A 199 -25.53 -39.98 -5.15
C ARG A 199 -24.54 -38.93 -5.61
N SER A 200 -23.61 -38.54 -4.74
CA SER A 200 -22.53 -37.61 -5.08
C SER A 200 -21.20 -38.09 -4.51
N GLY A 201 -20.11 -37.61 -5.07
CA GLY A 201 -18.78 -37.97 -4.62
C GLY A 201 -17.67 -37.32 -5.44
N VAL A 202 -16.44 -37.78 -5.18
CA VAL A 202 -15.22 -37.30 -5.81
C VAL A 202 -14.43 -38.49 -6.36
N THR A 203 -13.90 -38.36 -7.56
CA THR A 203 -12.89 -39.25 -8.14
C THR A 203 -11.49 -38.70 -7.80
N ALA A 204 -10.50 -39.58 -7.64
CA ALA A 204 -9.16 -39.18 -7.19
C ALA A 204 -8.30 -38.59 -8.33
N ALA A 205 -8.84 -38.54 -9.55
CA ALA A 205 -8.24 -37.97 -10.75
C ALA A 205 -6.95 -38.66 -11.18
N ASN A 206 -6.88 -40.01 -11.10
CA ASN A 206 -5.76 -40.85 -11.59
C ASN A 206 -5.69 -42.28 -11.01
N ASN A 207 -6.66 -42.74 -10.22
CA ASN A 207 -6.48 -44.00 -9.47
C ASN A 207 -6.83 -45.27 -10.27
N ASN A 208 -7.22 -45.14 -11.53
CA ASN A 208 -7.70 -46.21 -12.41
C ASN A 208 -8.91 -46.99 -11.84
N ALA A 209 -9.70 -46.37 -10.95
CA ALA A 209 -10.85 -47.00 -10.31
C ALA A 209 -12.14 -46.84 -11.14
N GLU A 210 -13.01 -47.84 -11.01
CA GLU A 210 -14.34 -47.86 -11.61
C GLU A 210 -15.41 -47.51 -10.55
N HIS A 211 -16.15 -46.43 -10.79
CA HIS A 211 -17.27 -45.97 -9.97
C HIS A 211 -18.59 -46.37 -10.64
N HIS A 212 -19.21 -47.44 -10.15
CA HIS A 212 -20.45 -47.98 -10.72
C HIS A 212 -21.72 -47.40 -10.08
N PHE A 213 -22.68 -47.05 -10.93
CA PHE A 213 -24.00 -46.54 -10.56
C PHE A 213 -25.08 -47.54 -10.99
N TYR A 214 -25.32 -48.55 -10.14
CA TYR A 214 -26.30 -49.60 -10.39
C TYR A 214 -27.75 -49.12 -10.27
N GLY A 215 -28.67 -49.76 -10.99
CA GLY A 215 -30.12 -49.51 -10.90
C GLY A 215 -30.65 -48.55 -11.96
N GLY A 216 -29.83 -48.21 -12.96
CA GLY A 216 -30.15 -47.24 -14.00
C GLY A 216 -30.02 -45.80 -13.52
N VAL A 217 -29.41 -44.94 -14.36
CA VAL A 217 -29.13 -43.53 -14.06
C VAL A 217 -29.78 -42.67 -15.13
N SER A 218 -30.63 -41.73 -14.72
CA SER A 218 -31.28 -40.78 -15.63
C SER A 218 -30.38 -39.58 -15.92
N ARG A 219 -29.62 -39.12 -14.91
CA ARG A 219 -28.78 -37.91 -14.99
C ARG A 219 -27.49 -38.12 -14.22
N LEU A 220 -26.37 -37.66 -14.76
CA LEU A 220 -25.08 -37.65 -14.08
C LEU A 220 -24.30 -36.42 -14.53
N ALA A 221 -23.93 -35.57 -13.57
CA ALA A 221 -23.07 -34.42 -13.80
C ALA A 221 -21.66 -34.70 -13.26
N GLN A 222 -20.66 -34.20 -13.98
CA GLN A 222 -19.28 -34.12 -13.50
C GLN A 222 -18.81 -32.65 -13.47
N TYR A 223 -17.94 -32.30 -12.53
CA TYR A 223 -17.55 -30.92 -12.24
C TYR A 223 -16.06 -30.79 -11.88
N ASP A 224 -15.45 -29.70 -12.34
CA ASP A 224 -14.09 -29.27 -12.06
C ASP A 224 -14.12 -28.09 -11.08
N PRO A 225 -13.74 -28.31 -9.80
CA PRO A 225 -13.79 -27.28 -8.78
C PRO A 225 -12.76 -26.17 -8.96
N LEU A 226 -11.69 -26.40 -9.73
CA LEU A 226 -10.66 -25.38 -9.98
C LEU A 226 -11.08 -24.45 -11.11
N ALA A 227 -11.69 -25.01 -12.15
CA ALA A 227 -12.15 -24.23 -13.30
C ALA A 227 -13.53 -23.60 -13.10
N GLY A 228 -14.33 -24.07 -12.13
CA GLY A 228 -15.72 -23.65 -11.98
C GLY A 228 -16.62 -24.13 -13.13
N ARG A 229 -16.25 -25.22 -13.80
CA ARG A 229 -16.90 -25.74 -15.01
C ARG A 229 -17.35 -27.18 -14.82
N GLY A 230 -18.49 -27.53 -15.41
CA GLY A 230 -18.98 -28.90 -15.38
C GLY A 230 -19.83 -29.25 -16.59
N VAL A 231 -20.24 -30.51 -16.66
CA VAL A 231 -21.18 -31.00 -17.67
C VAL A 231 -22.19 -31.95 -17.04
N LEU A 232 -23.47 -31.65 -17.21
CA LEU A 232 -24.57 -32.57 -16.95
C LEU A 232 -24.76 -33.46 -18.18
N THR A 233 -24.79 -34.78 -17.97
CA THR A 233 -25.19 -35.75 -18.98
C THR A 233 -26.53 -36.36 -18.57
N VAL A 234 -27.54 -36.22 -19.41
CA VAL A 234 -28.87 -36.78 -19.24
C VAL A 234 -29.02 -37.91 -20.25
N PHE A 235 -29.44 -39.07 -19.76
CA PHE A 235 -29.75 -40.21 -20.60
C PHE A 235 -31.26 -40.41 -20.61
N ASP A 236 -31.87 -40.12 -21.74
CA ASP A 236 -33.31 -40.18 -21.94
C ASP A 236 -33.63 -41.39 -22.83
N THR A 237 -34.28 -42.39 -22.26
CA THR A 237 -34.37 -43.71 -22.90
C THR A 237 -35.78 -44.25 -22.94
N MET A 238 -36.03 -44.97 -24.03
CA MET A 238 -37.07 -46.00 -24.12
C MET A 238 -36.50 -47.40 -23.80
N LEU A 239 -35.28 -47.49 -23.23
CA LEU A 239 -34.56 -48.74 -22.94
C LEU A 239 -33.97 -48.76 -21.52
N PRO A 240 -34.23 -49.79 -20.71
CA PRO A 240 -33.68 -49.87 -19.36
C PRO A 240 -32.15 -50.07 -19.41
N THR A 241 -31.42 -49.21 -18.70
CA THR A 241 -29.97 -49.35 -18.47
C THR A 241 -29.71 -50.14 -17.19
N ASP A 242 -28.65 -50.95 -17.16
CA ASP A 242 -28.28 -51.68 -15.93
C ASP A 242 -27.50 -50.77 -14.98
N ARG A 243 -26.54 -50.01 -15.53
CA ARG A 243 -25.72 -49.07 -14.75
C ARG A 243 -25.13 -47.96 -15.62
N ALA A 244 -24.77 -46.85 -14.99
CA ALA A 244 -23.72 -45.97 -15.50
C ALA A 244 -22.38 -46.28 -14.81
N LEU A 245 -21.27 -45.84 -15.40
CA LEU A 245 -19.92 -46.03 -14.86
C LEU A 245 -19.06 -44.79 -15.15
N ILE A 246 -18.31 -44.32 -14.15
CA ILE A 246 -17.15 -43.46 -14.35
C ILE A 246 -15.89 -44.29 -14.11
N TRP A 247 -14.99 -44.34 -15.09
CA TRP A 247 -13.66 -44.93 -14.94
C TRP A 247 -12.63 -43.80 -14.89
N ASP A 248 -12.08 -43.57 -13.69
CA ASP A 248 -11.13 -42.51 -13.35
C ASP A 248 -9.71 -42.94 -13.75
N ARG A 249 -9.28 -42.61 -14.97
CA ARG A 249 -7.98 -43.04 -15.51
C ARG A 249 -6.94 -41.93 -15.34
N PRO A 250 -5.63 -42.24 -15.45
CA PRO A 250 -4.56 -41.24 -15.26
C PRO A 250 -4.61 -40.01 -16.17
N TYR A 251 -5.36 -40.06 -17.27
CA TYR A 251 -5.39 -39.02 -18.30
C TYR A 251 -6.80 -38.58 -18.71
N ASP A 252 -7.85 -39.27 -18.28
CA ASP A 252 -9.25 -38.91 -18.57
C ASP A 252 -10.23 -39.60 -17.61
N ASN A 253 -11.48 -39.11 -17.60
CA ASN A 253 -12.59 -39.77 -16.94
C ASN A 253 -13.50 -40.40 -18.00
N LYS A 254 -13.50 -41.73 -18.13
CA LYS A 254 -14.41 -42.40 -19.08
C LYS A 254 -15.79 -42.62 -18.47
N LEU A 255 -16.80 -42.04 -19.10
CA LEU A 255 -18.20 -42.13 -18.71
C LEU A 255 -18.95 -43.08 -19.64
N TYR A 256 -19.64 -44.06 -19.07
CA TYR A 256 -20.39 -45.08 -19.80
C TYR A 256 -21.83 -45.17 -19.31
N TRP A 257 -22.77 -45.32 -20.23
CA TRP A 257 -24.07 -45.94 -19.95
C TRP A 257 -24.07 -47.35 -20.50
N ARG A 258 -24.40 -48.34 -19.68
CA ARG A 258 -24.38 -49.76 -20.05
C ARG A 258 -25.79 -50.31 -20.14
N ILE A 259 -25.99 -51.23 -21.09
CA ILE A 259 -27.16 -52.10 -21.20
C ILE A 259 -26.69 -53.55 -21.28
N MET A 260 -27.17 -54.38 -20.36
CA MET A 260 -26.96 -55.85 -20.31
C MET A 260 -28.25 -56.67 -20.49
N ALA A 261 -29.42 -56.04 -20.42
CA ALA A 261 -30.71 -56.72 -20.42
C ALA A 261 -31.28 -56.95 -21.84
N LEU A 262 -30.42 -57.08 -22.86
CA LEU A 262 -30.86 -57.39 -24.22
C LEU A 262 -31.14 -58.90 -24.36
N PRO A 263 -32.10 -59.32 -25.20
CA PRO A 263 -32.28 -60.72 -25.56
C PRO A 263 -30.96 -61.32 -26.07
N SER A 264 -30.70 -62.60 -25.74
CA SER A 264 -29.46 -63.30 -26.13
C SER A 264 -29.19 -63.29 -27.64
N THR A 265 -30.27 -63.26 -28.44
CA THR A 265 -30.25 -63.02 -29.88
C THR A 265 -31.34 -62.02 -30.23
N ILE A 266 -30.96 -60.92 -30.86
CA ILE A 266 -31.86 -59.89 -31.37
C ILE A 266 -32.24 -60.26 -32.82
N PRO A 267 -33.53 -60.45 -33.13
CA PRO A 267 -33.97 -60.80 -34.48
C PRO A 267 -33.68 -59.70 -35.51
N ALA A 268 -33.40 -60.10 -36.75
CA ALA A 268 -33.34 -59.18 -37.88
C ALA A 268 -34.63 -58.34 -37.98
N GLY A 269 -34.49 -57.05 -38.25
CA GLY A 269 -35.58 -56.07 -38.32
C GLY A 269 -35.95 -55.42 -36.99
N THR A 270 -35.37 -55.86 -35.86
CA THR A 270 -35.60 -55.21 -34.56
C THR A 270 -34.93 -53.84 -34.53
N THR A 271 -35.69 -52.82 -34.13
CA THR A 271 -35.22 -51.43 -34.03
C THR A 271 -35.45 -50.87 -32.63
N TRP A 272 -34.50 -50.08 -32.13
CA TRP A 272 -34.63 -49.34 -30.88
C TRP A 272 -33.88 -48.01 -30.92
N GLN A 273 -34.23 -47.12 -30.00
CA GLN A 273 -33.72 -45.75 -29.96
C GLN A 273 -33.33 -45.34 -28.54
N TYR A 274 -32.39 -44.40 -28.47
CA TYR A 274 -32.02 -43.71 -27.23
C TYR A 274 -31.57 -42.29 -27.53
N ARG A 275 -31.60 -41.45 -26.49
CA ARG A 275 -31.19 -40.06 -26.54
C ARG A 275 -30.26 -39.73 -25.38
N VAL A 276 -29.24 -38.93 -25.67
CA VAL A 276 -28.24 -38.42 -24.73
C VAL A 276 -28.22 -36.91 -24.87
N ILE A 277 -28.30 -36.19 -23.75
CA ILE A 277 -28.20 -34.74 -23.72
C ILE A 277 -27.02 -34.36 -22.84
N ARG A 278 -26.26 -33.37 -23.29
CA ARG A 278 -25.13 -32.79 -22.57
C ARG A 278 -25.34 -31.29 -22.41
N ARG A 279 -25.30 -30.84 -21.16
CA ARG A 279 -25.38 -29.43 -20.80
C ARG A 279 -24.16 -29.02 -19.97
N PRO A 280 -23.19 -28.34 -20.58
CA PRO A 280 -22.15 -27.66 -19.84
C PRO A 280 -22.74 -26.59 -18.93
N PHE A 281 -22.09 -26.33 -17.81
CA PHE A 281 -22.50 -25.29 -16.87
C PHE A 281 -21.30 -24.66 -16.18
N SER A 282 -21.57 -23.57 -15.46
CA SER A 282 -20.59 -22.89 -14.63
C SER A 282 -21.26 -22.54 -13.31
N ALA A 283 -20.55 -22.78 -12.21
CA ALA A 283 -21.08 -22.62 -10.86
C ALA A 283 -19.93 -22.41 -9.88
N SER A 284 -20.26 -21.88 -8.70
CA SER A 284 -19.35 -21.86 -7.54
C SER A 284 -19.14 -23.29 -7.03
N ALA A 285 -18.01 -23.55 -6.36
CA ALA A 285 -17.74 -24.86 -5.79
C ALA A 285 -18.75 -25.29 -4.69
N GLY A 286 -19.47 -24.35 -4.07
CA GLY A 286 -20.48 -24.63 -3.05
C GLY A 286 -21.85 -25.02 -3.65
N ASP A 287 -22.25 -24.39 -4.75
CA ASP A 287 -23.62 -24.49 -5.27
C ASP A 287 -23.74 -25.37 -6.51
N TRP A 288 -22.63 -25.90 -7.00
CA TRP A 288 -22.58 -26.63 -8.27
C TRP A 288 -23.54 -27.84 -8.36
N PRO A 289 -23.81 -28.66 -7.32
CA PRO A 289 -24.71 -29.80 -7.47
C PRO A 289 -26.14 -29.34 -7.78
N THR A 290 -26.62 -28.31 -7.09
CA THR A 290 -27.93 -27.69 -7.32
C THR A 290 -27.95 -27.04 -8.70
N ALA A 291 -26.95 -26.20 -9.00
CA ALA A 291 -26.83 -25.53 -10.29
C ALA A 291 -26.78 -26.50 -11.48
N ALA A 292 -26.19 -27.69 -11.29
CA ALA A 292 -26.14 -28.74 -12.31
C ALA A 292 -27.48 -29.45 -12.48
N LEU A 293 -28.18 -29.76 -11.39
CA LEU A 293 -29.43 -30.53 -11.43
C LEU A 293 -30.67 -29.68 -11.78
N ASP A 294 -30.58 -28.36 -11.59
CA ASP A 294 -31.57 -27.39 -12.06
C ASP A 294 -31.51 -27.15 -13.58
N LEU A 295 -30.46 -27.64 -14.25
CA LEU A 295 -30.38 -27.54 -15.71
C LEU A 295 -31.54 -28.31 -16.36
N PRO A 296 -32.13 -27.77 -17.44
CA PRO A 296 -33.16 -28.48 -18.18
C PRO A 296 -32.64 -29.81 -18.73
N THR A 297 -33.51 -30.81 -18.79
CA THR A 297 -33.14 -32.15 -19.26
C THR A 297 -33.53 -32.47 -20.67
N ASP A 298 -33.96 -31.46 -21.40
CA ASP A 298 -34.05 -31.44 -22.85
C ASP A 298 -33.01 -30.46 -23.41
N CYS A 299 -32.94 -30.26 -24.73
CA CYS A 299 -32.20 -29.16 -25.34
C CYS A 299 -33.07 -27.95 -25.70
N THR A 300 -34.20 -27.75 -25.01
CA THR A 300 -35.03 -26.56 -25.19
C THR A 300 -34.23 -25.34 -24.69
N PRO A 301 -33.99 -24.31 -25.51
CA PRO A 301 -33.27 -23.11 -25.07
C PRO A 301 -34.10 -22.37 -24.01
N VAL A 302 -33.46 -21.98 -22.90
CA VAL A 302 -34.09 -21.19 -21.82
C VAL A 302 -33.56 -19.78 -21.92
N ALA A 303 -34.46 -18.84 -22.21
CA ALA A 303 -34.13 -17.43 -22.21
C ALA A 303 -33.60 -17.01 -20.84
N THR A 304 -32.53 -16.22 -20.80
CA THR A 304 -31.93 -15.67 -19.58
C THR A 304 -32.02 -14.16 -19.63
N VAL A 305 -32.39 -13.53 -18.52
CA VAL A 305 -32.34 -12.08 -18.32
C VAL A 305 -31.35 -11.78 -17.20
N SER A 306 -30.29 -11.03 -17.49
CA SER A 306 -29.31 -10.58 -16.50
C SER A 306 -29.37 -9.07 -16.28
N LEU A 307 -29.11 -8.61 -15.05
CA LEU A 307 -28.86 -7.20 -14.75
C LEU A 307 -27.37 -6.95 -14.72
N VAL A 308 -26.92 -5.90 -15.42
CA VAL A 308 -25.50 -5.55 -15.52
C VAL A 308 -25.32 -4.06 -15.28
N PRO A 309 -24.51 -3.62 -14.29
CA PRO A 309 -24.22 -2.20 -14.12
C PRO A 309 -23.42 -1.67 -15.30
N VAL A 310 -23.73 -0.45 -15.74
CA VAL A 310 -23.05 0.22 -16.85
C VAL A 310 -21.85 1.01 -16.31
N GLY A 311 -20.68 0.82 -16.93
CA GLY A 311 -19.42 1.42 -16.50
C GLY A 311 -18.60 0.50 -15.60
N SER A 312 -17.57 1.04 -14.96
CA SER A 312 -16.72 0.26 -14.04
C SER A 312 -17.53 -0.24 -12.84
N ALA A 313 -17.22 -1.45 -12.37
CA ALA A 313 -17.77 -2.04 -11.14
C ALA A 313 -17.21 -1.38 -9.86
N GLY A 314 -16.67 -0.16 -9.97
CA GLY A 314 -16.11 0.60 -8.87
C GLY A 314 -17.18 1.23 -7.99
N CYS A 315 -16.75 1.68 -6.81
CA CYS A 315 -17.58 2.42 -5.88
C CYS A 315 -18.15 3.70 -6.50
N ARG A 316 -19.34 4.12 -6.03
CA ARG A 316 -20.06 5.30 -6.55
C ARG A 316 -20.29 6.34 -5.46
N ARG A 317 -20.18 7.61 -5.82
CA ARG A 317 -20.38 8.72 -4.87
C ARG A 317 -21.84 9.08 -4.70
N GLY A 318 -22.18 9.67 -3.55
CA GLY A 318 -23.48 10.29 -3.33
C GLY A 318 -23.84 11.29 -4.44
N GLY A 319 -25.05 11.20 -4.98
CA GLY A 319 -25.55 12.03 -6.07
C GLY A 319 -25.21 11.54 -7.49
N GLU A 320 -24.32 10.55 -7.66
CA GLU A 320 -24.08 9.95 -8.98
C GLU A 320 -25.29 9.15 -9.48
N THR A 321 -25.43 9.06 -10.80
CA THR A 321 -26.43 8.19 -11.44
C THR A 321 -25.78 6.88 -11.88
N VAL A 322 -26.30 5.76 -11.38
CA VAL A 322 -25.93 4.40 -11.74
C VAL A 322 -26.96 3.83 -12.70
N TRP A 323 -26.48 3.19 -13.75
CA TRP A 323 -27.33 2.55 -14.76
C TRP A 323 -27.20 1.03 -14.67
N PHE A 324 -28.31 0.33 -14.80
CA PHE A 324 -28.36 -1.12 -14.96
C PHE A 324 -29.00 -1.48 -16.30
N GLU A 325 -28.33 -2.32 -17.09
CA GLU A 325 -28.87 -2.92 -18.29
C GLU A 325 -29.50 -4.27 -17.98
N ALA A 326 -30.76 -4.45 -18.36
CA ALA A 326 -31.39 -5.77 -18.42
C ALA A 326 -31.09 -6.41 -19.78
N ARG A 327 -30.36 -7.52 -19.80
CA ARG A 327 -29.85 -8.17 -21.02
C ARG A 327 -30.49 -9.54 -21.23
N LEU A 328 -31.06 -9.75 -22.41
CA LEU A 328 -31.58 -11.02 -22.89
C LEU A 328 -30.46 -11.85 -23.54
N SER A 329 -30.42 -13.14 -23.22
CA SER A 329 -29.63 -14.13 -23.97
C SER A 329 -30.32 -15.50 -23.99
N GLY A 330 -29.95 -16.37 -24.94
CA GLY A 330 -30.36 -17.78 -24.93
C GLY A 330 -31.85 -18.06 -25.20
N ALA A 331 -32.60 -17.11 -25.77
CA ALA A 331 -34.01 -17.34 -26.10
C ALA A 331 -34.16 -18.33 -27.26
N SER A 332 -35.12 -19.25 -27.15
CA SER A 332 -35.39 -20.30 -28.15
C SER A 332 -36.12 -19.81 -29.40
N GLY A 333 -36.65 -18.61 -29.36
CA GLY A 333 -37.38 -17.96 -30.43
C GLY A 333 -37.46 -16.45 -30.24
N PRO A 334 -38.04 -15.72 -31.20
CA PRO A 334 -38.10 -14.26 -31.19
C PRO A 334 -38.84 -13.73 -29.96
N VAL A 335 -38.22 -12.81 -29.22
CA VAL A 335 -38.83 -12.13 -28.06
C VAL A 335 -39.34 -10.76 -28.46
N ARG A 336 -40.63 -10.49 -28.27
CA ARG A 336 -41.30 -9.23 -28.61
C ARG A 336 -41.34 -8.21 -27.47
N GLY A 337 -41.01 -8.63 -26.24
CA GLY A 337 -41.01 -7.73 -25.10
C GLY A 337 -40.67 -8.45 -23.80
N ALA A 338 -40.55 -7.67 -22.74
CA ALA A 338 -40.26 -8.13 -21.40
C ALA A 338 -41.00 -7.31 -20.37
N GLN A 339 -41.45 -7.97 -19.31
CA GLN A 339 -41.82 -7.37 -18.04
C GLN A 339 -40.72 -7.74 -17.03
N LEU A 340 -40.12 -6.73 -16.39
CA LEU A 340 -39.04 -6.87 -15.41
C LEU A 340 -39.58 -6.49 -14.04
N ARG A 341 -39.58 -7.44 -13.10
CA ARG A 341 -39.97 -7.21 -11.72
C ARG A 341 -38.72 -7.18 -10.84
N LEU A 342 -38.43 -6.01 -10.28
CA LEU A 342 -37.18 -5.73 -9.57
C LEU A 342 -37.41 -5.23 -8.15
N ARG A 343 -36.43 -5.51 -7.29
CA ARG A 343 -36.24 -4.90 -5.97
C ARG A 343 -34.96 -4.08 -5.98
N TYR A 344 -34.95 -2.97 -5.24
CA TYR A 344 -33.73 -2.19 -5.00
C TYR A 344 -33.67 -1.68 -3.57
N ASN A 345 -32.46 -1.45 -3.08
CA ASN A 345 -32.27 -0.87 -1.76
C ASN A 345 -32.60 0.63 -1.76
N HIS A 346 -33.83 0.96 -1.36
CA HIS A 346 -34.34 2.33 -1.37
C HIS A 346 -33.74 3.27 -0.30
N SER A 347 -32.91 2.77 0.62
CA SER A 347 -32.14 3.65 1.52
C SER A 347 -30.81 4.09 0.91
N VAL A 348 -30.39 3.50 -0.21
CA VAL A 348 -29.10 3.74 -0.89
C VAL A 348 -29.32 4.27 -2.30
N LEU A 349 -30.35 3.79 -3.01
CA LEU A 349 -30.68 4.17 -4.38
C LEU A 349 -32.08 4.77 -4.46
N SER A 350 -32.24 5.79 -5.30
CA SER A 350 -33.54 6.32 -5.73
C SER A 350 -33.72 6.03 -7.21
N TYR A 351 -34.81 5.37 -7.59
CA TYR A 351 -35.11 5.15 -9.01
C TYR A 351 -35.43 6.48 -9.72
N VAL A 352 -34.79 6.71 -10.86
CA VAL A 352 -34.95 7.93 -11.67
C VAL A 352 -35.88 7.69 -12.86
N GLY A 353 -35.76 6.53 -13.50
CA GLY A 353 -36.53 6.16 -14.68
C GLY A 353 -35.87 5.06 -15.51
N GLY A 354 -36.61 4.56 -16.49
CA GLY A 354 -36.14 3.52 -17.41
C GLY A 354 -36.21 3.99 -18.86
N ALA A 355 -35.27 3.49 -19.67
CA ALA A 355 -35.28 3.67 -21.11
C ALA A 355 -35.30 2.30 -21.81
N PRO A 356 -35.95 2.19 -22.98
CA PRO A 356 -35.83 1.00 -23.82
C PRO A 356 -34.37 0.70 -24.13
N GLY A 357 -34.08 -0.59 -24.33
CA GLY A 357 -32.74 -1.05 -24.65
C GLY A 357 -32.35 -0.77 -26.10
N ASP A 358 -31.77 -1.76 -26.76
CA ASP A 358 -31.31 -1.61 -28.14
C ASP A 358 -32.40 -2.04 -29.13
N PRO A 359 -32.44 -1.47 -30.36
CA PRO A 359 -33.36 -1.92 -31.38
C PRO A 359 -33.28 -3.45 -31.58
N PRO A 360 -34.42 -4.15 -31.66
CA PRO A 360 -35.77 -3.61 -31.85
C PRO A 360 -36.58 -3.35 -30.56
N PHE A 361 -36.00 -3.47 -29.35
CA PHE A 361 -36.68 -3.16 -28.08
C PHE A 361 -36.76 -1.64 -27.85
N THR A 362 -37.55 -0.95 -28.67
CA THR A 362 -37.66 0.51 -28.67
C THR A 362 -38.92 1.05 -28.00
N LEU A 363 -39.90 0.19 -27.70
CA LEU A 363 -41.18 0.60 -27.12
C LEU A 363 -41.12 0.52 -25.60
N HIS A 364 -41.11 1.67 -24.92
CA HIS A 364 -41.40 1.72 -23.50
C HIS A 364 -42.89 1.46 -23.29
N VAL A 365 -43.25 0.40 -22.56
CA VAL A 365 -44.64 0.00 -22.33
C VAL A 365 -45.16 0.59 -21.02
N ALA A 366 -44.44 0.39 -19.92
CA ALA A 366 -44.83 0.91 -18.60
C ALA A 366 -43.67 0.83 -17.59
N ASP A 367 -43.59 1.77 -16.65
CA ASP A 367 -42.67 1.78 -15.51
C ASP A 367 -43.35 2.16 -14.18
N PRO A 368 -44.49 1.53 -13.80
CA PRO A 368 -45.26 1.99 -12.66
C PRO A 368 -44.48 1.79 -11.35
N PRO A 369 -44.42 2.79 -10.46
CA PRO A 369 -43.86 2.61 -9.13
C PRO A 369 -44.75 1.67 -8.32
N LEU A 370 -44.15 0.66 -7.69
CA LEU A 370 -44.87 -0.35 -6.89
C LEU A 370 -44.72 -0.13 -5.37
N GLY A 371 -44.21 1.04 -4.99
CA GLY A 371 -43.82 1.38 -3.63
C GLY A 371 -42.30 1.45 -3.44
N PRO A 372 -41.82 1.89 -2.27
CA PRO A 372 -40.40 2.01 -1.99
C PRO A 372 -39.65 0.70 -2.24
N GLY A 373 -38.55 0.77 -2.98
CA GLY A 373 -37.67 -0.38 -3.25
C GLY A 373 -38.24 -1.44 -4.20
N ASN A 374 -39.39 -1.20 -4.85
CA ASN A 374 -40.00 -2.14 -5.79
C ASN A 374 -40.30 -1.45 -7.12
N LEU A 375 -39.94 -2.10 -8.22
CA LEU A 375 -40.07 -1.57 -9.57
C LEU A 375 -40.65 -2.62 -10.53
N LEU A 376 -41.56 -2.17 -11.39
CA LEU A 376 -41.95 -2.87 -12.60
C LEU A 376 -41.47 -2.07 -13.79
N TYR A 377 -40.81 -2.70 -14.75
CA TYR A 377 -40.47 -2.08 -16.03
C TYR A 377 -40.86 -2.99 -17.18
N ALA A 378 -41.62 -2.47 -18.14
CA ALA A 378 -42.12 -3.21 -19.29
C ALA A 378 -41.62 -2.56 -20.59
N VAL A 379 -41.08 -3.39 -21.47
CA VAL A 379 -40.54 -2.99 -22.78
C VAL A 379 -41.04 -3.92 -23.87
N GLY A 380 -41.17 -3.40 -25.08
CA GLY A 380 -41.60 -4.15 -26.25
C GLY A 380 -40.86 -3.75 -27.52
N VAL A 381 -41.19 -4.47 -28.58
CA VAL A 381 -40.82 -4.16 -29.97
C VAL A 381 -41.97 -3.42 -30.64
N ASP A 382 -41.67 -2.34 -31.37
CA ASP A 382 -42.67 -1.59 -32.14
C ASP A 382 -43.27 -2.47 -33.25
N PRO A 383 -44.60 -2.71 -33.27
CA PRO A 383 -45.24 -3.54 -34.29
C PRO A 383 -45.11 -3.01 -35.73
N GLY A 384 -44.73 -1.74 -35.94
CA GLY A 384 -44.55 -1.14 -37.27
C GLY A 384 -43.14 -1.31 -37.88
N GLY A 385 -42.16 -1.81 -37.13
CA GLY A 385 -40.73 -1.68 -37.46
C GLY A 385 -40.12 -2.69 -38.44
N GLY A 386 -40.85 -3.73 -38.86
CA GLY A 386 -40.38 -4.72 -39.85
C GLY A 386 -39.17 -5.59 -39.45
N ALA A 387 -38.51 -5.31 -38.33
CA ALA A 387 -37.38 -6.08 -37.81
C ALA A 387 -37.84 -7.39 -37.16
N ALA A 388 -37.17 -8.50 -37.46
CA ALA A 388 -37.40 -9.76 -36.77
C ALA A 388 -37.03 -9.62 -35.28
N PRO A 389 -37.87 -10.05 -34.33
CA PRO A 389 -37.55 -9.93 -32.91
C PRO A 389 -36.33 -10.79 -32.58
N PRO A 390 -35.40 -10.30 -31.75
CA PRO A 390 -34.12 -10.94 -31.54
C PRO A 390 -34.24 -12.04 -30.48
N THR A 391 -33.22 -12.90 -30.44
CA THR A 391 -33.05 -13.94 -29.41
C THR A 391 -32.08 -13.52 -28.30
N GLU A 392 -31.49 -12.32 -28.42
CA GLU A 392 -30.53 -11.71 -27.50
C GLU A 392 -30.55 -10.17 -27.63
N GLY A 393 -30.06 -9.44 -26.63
CA GLY A 393 -29.91 -7.98 -26.69
C GLY A 393 -30.21 -7.26 -25.38
N VAL A 394 -30.02 -5.93 -25.35
CA VAL A 394 -30.41 -5.11 -24.20
C VAL A 394 -31.92 -4.86 -24.27
N LEU A 395 -32.65 -5.30 -23.25
CA LEU A 395 -34.10 -5.08 -23.11
C LEU A 395 -34.38 -3.67 -22.60
N ALA A 396 -33.65 -3.24 -21.56
CA ALA A 396 -33.92 -1.99 -20.86
C ALA A 396 -32.65 -1.42 -20.22
N ARG A 397 -32.65 -0.11 -19.98
CA ARG A 397 -31.65 0.63 -19.21
C ARG A 397 -32.35 1.36 -18.07
N LEU A 398 -31.98 1.05 -16.84
CA LEU A 398 -32.64 1.54 -15.63
C LEU A 398 -31.68 2.45 -14.85
N ALA A 399 -32.10 3.68 -14.58
CA ALA A 399 -31.29 4.68 -13.89
C ALA A 399 -31.69 4.81 -12.42
N PHE A 400 -30.69 4.90 -11.56
CA PHE A 400 -30.83 5.14 -10.12
C PHE A 400 -29.85 6.22 -9.68
N THR A 401 -30.28 7.14 -8.82
CA THR A 401 -29.39 8.10 -8.14
C THR A 401 -28.94 7.51 -6.80
N VAL A 402 -27.66 7.62 -6.48
CA VAL A 402 -27.12 7.26 -5.17
C VAL A 402 -27.54 8.31 -4.14
N ILE A 403 -28.27 7.89 -3.11
CA ILE A 403 -28.83 8.75 -2.06
C ILE A 403 -28.34 8.37 -0.64
N GLY A 404 -27.56 7.30 -0.52
CA GLY A 404 -26.97 6.87 0.75
C GLY A 404 -25.71 6.05 0.54
N ASP A 405 -24.93 5.89 1.61
CA ASP A 405 -23.67 5.17 1.61
C ASP A 405 -23.86 3.72 2.07
N THR A 406 -23.13 2.80 1.46
CA THR A 406 -23.07 1.41 1.88
C THR A 406 -21.79 0.74 1.36
N CYS A 407 -21.10 0.02 2.23
CA CYS A 407 -19.91 -0.74 1.88
C CYS A 407 -20.28 -2.15 1.34
N ALA A 408 -21.42 -2.25 0.64
CA ALA A 408 -22.25 -3.46 0.55
C ALA A 408 -21.53 -4.69 -0.06
N PRO A 409 -21.65 -5.88 0.58
CA PRO A 409 -21.26 -7.17 -0.01
C PRO A 409 -22.37 -7.80 -0.89
N GLU A 410 -23.56 -7.19 -0.99
CA GLU A 410 -24.74 -7.72 -1.71
C GLU A 410 -25.19 -6.80 -2.87
N PRO A 411 -25.92 -7.32 -3.88
CA PRO A 411 -26.45 -6.50 -4.98
C PRO A 411 -27.49 -5.47 -4.52
N LEU A 412 -27.37 -4.22 -4.98
CA LEU A 412 -28.31 -3.15 -4.63
C LEU A 412 -29.62 -3.16 -5.44
N VAL A 413 -29.65 -3.89 -6.55
CA VAL A 413 -30.83 -4.10 -7.41
C VAL A 413 -30.89 -5.59 -7.73
N THR A 414 -32.03 -6.24 -7.52
CA THR A 414 -32.22 -7.67 -7.75
C THR A 414 -33.55 -7.96 -8.42
N PHE A 415 -33.71 -9.13 -9.03
CA PHE A 415 -35.00 -9.62 -9.50
C PHE A 415 -35.87 -10.08 -8.32
N ALA A 416 -37.16 -9.75 -8.34
CA ALA A 416 -38.11 -10.30 -7.37
C ALA A 416 -38.52 -11.72 -7.78
N THR A 417 -38.26 -12.70 -6.92
CA THR A 417 -38.51 -14.14 -7.19
C THR A 417 -39.69 -14.71 -6.39
N ASP A 418 -40.22 -13.95 -5.43
CA ASP A 418 -41.29 -14.30 -4.51
C ASP A 418 -42.63 -13.63 -4.88
N THR A 419 -42.90 -13.46 -6.18
CA THR A 419 -44.10 -12.81 -6.69
C THR A 419 -45.04 -13.79 -7.38
N PRO A 420 -46.35 -13.52 -7.43
CA PRO A 420 -47.28 -14.29 -8.26
C PRO A 420 -46.83 -14.36 -9.73
N PRO A 421 -47.17 -15.42 -10.48
CA PRO A 421 -46.72 -15.60 -11.87
C PRO A 421 -47.02 -14.41 -12.78
N GLU A 422 -48.20 -13.80 -12.64
CA GLU A 422 -48.64 -12.63 -13.38
C GLU A 422 -47.84 -11.34 -13.09
N GLU A 423 -47.18 -11.27 -11.93
CA GLU A 423 -46.36 -10.13 -11.50
C GLU A 423 -44.85 -10.39 -11.61
N SER A 424 -44.48 -11.61 -12.02
CA SER A 424 -43.09 -12.05 -12.14
C SER A 424 -42.38 -11.41 -13.35
N THR A 425 -41.06 -11.56 -13.39
CA THR A 425 -40.28 -11.24 -14.59
C THR A 425 -40.61 -12.24 -15.69
N LEU A 426 -41.10 -11.75 -16.83
CA LEU A 426 -41.58 -12.56 -17.95
C LEU A 426 -41.12 -11.96 -19.28
N LEU A 427 -40.91 -12.81 -20.27
CA LEU A 427 -40.69 -12.41 -21.66
C LEU A 427 -41.94 -12.73 -22.48
N ALA A 428 -42.25 -11.88 -23.46
CA ALA A 428 -43.30 -12.14 -24.43
C ALA A 428 -42.68 -12.75 -25.70
N GLY A 429 -43.07 -13.97 -26.02
CA GLY A 429 -42.66 -14.65 -27.24
C GLY A 429 -43.33 -14.10 -28.51
N TYR A 430 -43.13 -14.78 -29.64
CA TYR A 430 -43.52 -14.24 -30.94
C TYR A 430 -45.04 -14.11 -31.12
N PHE A 431 -45.83 -14.99 -30.50
CA PHE A 431 -47.29 -15.01 -30.54
C PHE A 431 -47.93 -14.43 -29.26
N GLY A 432 -47.13 -13.81 -28.38
CA GLY A 432 -47.58 -13.26 -27.11
C GLY A 432 -47.67 -14.29 -25.97
N GLU A 433 -47.12 -15.49 -26.17
CA GLU A 433 -46.94 -16.48 -25.12
C GLU A 433 -45.95 -15.99 -24.05
N ALA A 434 -46.23 -16.29 -22.78
CA ALA A 434 -45.34 -15.98 -21.69
C ALA A 434 -44.17 -16.98 -21.65
N ILE A 435 -42.95 -16.46 -21.66
CA ILE A 435 -41.72 -17.23 -21.49
C ILE A 435 -41.15 -16.85 -20.12
N VAL A 436 -40.98 -17.83 -19.24
CA VAL A 436 -40.32 -17.65 -17.93
C VAL A 436 -38.80 -17.72 -18.13
N PRO A 437 -38.06 -16.61 -17.97
CA PRO A 437 -36.62 -16.65 -18.13
C PRO A 437 -35.90 -17.10 -16.86
N ARG A 438 -34.66 -17.55 -17.02
CA ARG A 438 -33.70 -17.59 -15.91
C ARG A 438 -33.26 -16.16 -15.56
N LEU A 439 -33.14 -15.84 -14.28
CA LEU A 439 -32.80 -14.50 -13.80
C LEU A 439 -31.39 -14.48 -13.18
N LEU A 440 -30.61 -13.45 -13.46
CA LEU A 440 -29.26 -13.25 -12.92
C LEU A 440 -29.10 -11.83 -12.37
N ASP A 441 -28.95 -11.71 -11.06
CA ASP A 441 -28.71 -10.45 -10.37
C ASP A 441 -27.33 -9.84 -10.72
N PRO A 442 -27.17 -8.51 -10.58
CA PRO A 442 -25.88 -7.86 -10.82
C PRO A 442 -24.89 -8.16 -9.69
N PRO A 443 -23.58 -7.91 -9.89
CA PRO A 443 -22.63 -7.93 -8.78
C PRO A 443 -22.95 -6.85 -7.71
N PRO A 444 -22.43 -7.00 -6.48
CA PRO A 444 -22.50 -5.97 -5.45
C PRO A 444 -21.95 -4.62 -5.92
N LEU A 445 -22.52 -3.53 -5.39
CA LEU A 445 -22.09 -2.16 -5.68
C LEU A 445 -21.95 -1.39 -4.37
N ALA A 446 -20.74 -0.92 -4.09
CA ALA A 446 -20.49 -0.03 -2.96
C ALA A 446 -20.80 1.43 -3.33
N THR A 447 -21.29 2.19 -2.35
CA THR A 447 -21.49 3.64 -2.46
C THR A 447 -20.89 4.33 -1.25
N ASP A 448 -20.19 5.45 -1.48
CA ASP A 448 -19.58 6.23 -0.42
C ASP A 448 -19.37 7.69 -0.85
N GLY A 449 -19.99 8.61 -0.12
CA GLY A 449 -19.79 10.06 -0.26
C GLY A 449 -18.98 10.68 0.87
N THR A 450 -18.52 9.90 1.84
CA THR A 450 -17.78 10.41 2.99
C THR A 450 -16.29 10.45 2.65
N SER A 451 -15.60 11.55 3.02
CA SER A 451 -14.15 11.62 2.85
C SER A 451 -13.45 10.96 4.05
N PRO A 452 -12.28 10.32 3.82
CA PRO A 452 -11.47 9.80 4.91
C PRO A 452 -11.15 10.86 5.95
N VAL A 453 -11.20 10.49 7.23
CA VAL A 453 -10.79 11.37 8.32
C VAL A 453 -9.28 11.23 8.52
N VAL A 454 -8.54 12.28 8.18
CA VAL A 454 -7.08 12.34 8.36
C VAL A 454 -6.75 13.02 9.69
N GLN A 455 -6.01 12.31 10.54
CA GLN A 455 -5.49 12.83 11.79
C GLN A 455 -3.97 13.01 11.67
N VAL A 456 -3.52 14.23 11.94
CA VAL A 456 -2.09 14.58 11.98
C VAL A 456 -1.61 14.69 13.42
N GLY A 457 -0.29 14.69 13.61
CA GLY A 457 0.33 14.83 14.92
C GLY A 457 0.30 16.25 15.50
N MET A 458 1.10 16.45 16.56
CA MET A 458 1.33 17.76 17.15
C MET A 458 2.33 18.57 16.32
N ALA A 459 2.26 19.90 16.43
CA ALA A 459 3.21 20.80 15.78
C ALA A 459 4.66 20.42 16.09
N VAL A 460 5.51 20.41 15.06
CA VAL A 460 6.94 20.07 15.20
C VAL A 460 7.76 21.34 15.14
N ALA A 461 8.67 21.50 16.10
CA ALA A 461 9.66 22.58 16.11
C ALA A 461 11.06 21.99 15.98
N ALA A 462 11.92 22.65 15.20
CA ALA A 462 13.30 22.25 15.03
C ALA A 462 14.23 23.46 14.97
N HIS A 463 15.50 23.23 15.26
CA HIS A 463 16.60 24.14 14.96
C HIS A 463 17.22 23.77 13.62
N CYS A 464 17.84 24.74 12.96
CA CYS A 464 18.67 24.48 11.80
C CYS A 464 19.84 23.55 12.16
N THR A 465 20.17 22.66 11.24
CA THR A 465 21.39 21.85 11.32
C THR A 465 22.61 22.77 11.27
N ALA A 466 23.55 22.52 12.19
CA ALA A 466 24.81 23.23 12.28
C ALA A 466 25.53 23.23 10.93
N GLY A 467 25.83 24.43 10.43
CA GLY A 467 26.56 24.65 9.18
C GLY A 467 25.74 24.64 7.88
N THR A 468 24.42 24.43 7.93
CA THR A 468 23.63 24.33 6.69
C THR A 468 22.38 25.22 6.63
N CYS A 469 21.96 25.92 7.69
CA CYS A 469 20.72 26.75 7.70
C CYS A 469 19.46 26.03 7.16
N PHE A 470 19.42 24.71 7.24
CA PHE A 470 18.24 23.90 6.93
C PHE A 470 18.05 22.88 8.04
N ALA A 471 16.82 22.42 8.25
CA ALA A 471 16.50 21.38 9.22
C ALA A 471 15.88 20.17 8.52
N PRO A 472 16.53 18.99 8.54
CA PRO A 472 15.85 17.75 8.25
C PRO A 472 14.87 17.47 9.40
N VAL A 473 13.57 17.56 9.11
CA VAL A 473 12.51 17.33 10.10
C VAL A 473 11.76 16.06 9.74
N THR A 474 11.57 15.19 10.74
CA THR A 474 10.69 14.03 10.65
C THR A 474 9.53 14.25 11.61
N TRP A 475 8.30 14.00 11.14
CA TRP A 475 7.07 14.17 11.93
C TRP A 475 6.31 12.86 12.10
N PRO A 476 5.37 12.76 13.05
CA PRO A 476 4.53 11.58 13.20
C PRO A 476 3.73 11.33 11.91
N ALA A 477 3.73 10.08 11.44
CA ALA A 477 2.89 9.70 10.30
C ALA A 477 1.41 9.95 10.65
N ALA A 478 0.69 10.58 9.73
CA ALA A 478 -0.74 10.79 9.87
C ALA A 478 -1.48 9.45 9.78
N THR A 479 -2.56 9.32 10.54
CA THR A 479 -3.50 8.22 10.41
C THR A 479 -4.69 8.66 9.57
N ALA A 480 -5.26 7.72 8.82
CA ALA A 480 -6.45 7.97 8.04
C ALA A 480 -7.43 6.81 8.16
N PHE A 481 -8.67 7.14 8.51
CA PHE A 481 -9.73 6.15 8.63
C PHE A 481 -10.93 6.56 7.79
N ASP A 482 -11.47 5.58 7.10
CA ASP A 482 -12.67 5.72 6.30
C ASP A 482 -13.68 4.62 6.65
N ALA A 483 -14.98 4.94 6.57
CA ALA A 483 -16.04 4.03 6.95
C ALA A 483 -16.17 2.83 5.98
N CYS A 484 -15.93 3.03 4.68
CA CYS A 484 -15.99 1.98 3.66
C CYS A 484 -14.62 1.53 3.13
N GLY A 485 -13.57 2.31 3.34
CA GLY A 485 -12.17 1.98 3.04
C GLY A 485 -11.38 1.37 4.21
N GLY A 486 -11.85 1.52 5.45
CA GLY A 486 -11.14 1.06 6.64
C GLY A 486 -9.92 1.94 6.95
N ASP A 487 -8.80 1.31 7.31
CA ASP A 487 -7.54 2.03 7.60
C ASP A 487 -6.77 2.32 6.30
N LEU A 488 -6.66 3.60 5.96
CA LEU A 488 -5.97 4.10 4.76
C LEU A 488 -4.62 4.75 5.10
N SER A 489 -4.11 4.58 6.33
CA SER A 489 -2.92 5.29 6.82
C SER A 489 -1.66 5.03 5.97
N ALA A 490 -1.54 3.83 5.37
CA ALA A 490 -0.43 3.48 4.49
C ALA A 490 -0.46 4.20 3.12
N GLU A 491 -1.60 4.76 2.74
CA GLU A 491 -1.83 5.41 1.45
C GLU A 491 -1.70 6.92 1.52
N VAL A 492 -1.54 7.49 2.73
CA VAL A 492 -1.37 8.92 2.94
C VAL A 492 -0.15 9.44 2.15
N ARG A 493 -0.35 10.60 1.53
CA ARG A 493 0.69 11.42 0.88
C ARG A 493 0.83 12.73 1.62
N TYR A 494 2.04 13.29 1.61
CA TYR A 494 2.32 14.59 2.20
C TYR A 494 2.71 15.58 1.12
N ASP A 495 2.13 16.77 1.22
CA ASP A 495 2.54 17.96 0.48
C ASP A 495 3.10 18.99 1.46
N VAL A 496 4.09 19.76 1.04
CA VAL A 496 4.81 20.75 1.82
C VAL A 496 4.59 22.13 1.21
N ASP A 497 4.11 23.03 2.05
CA ASP A 497 3.87 24.45 1.83
C ASP A 497 4.93 25.20 2.67
N LEU A 498 5.97 25.70 1.99
CA LEU A 498 7.20 26.23 2.58
C LEU A 498 7.08 27.69 3.02
N ASP A 499 6.13 28.45 2.51
CA ASP A 499 5.91 29.83 2.92
C ASP A 499 4.59 30.03 3.68
N ALA A 500 3.85 28.93 3.90
CA ALA A 500 2.55 28.90 4.55
C ALA A 500 1.50 29.77 3.82
N ASP A 501 1.67 30.00 2.51
CA ASP A 501 0.78 30.81 1.70
C ASP A 501 -0.42 30.02 1.12
N GLY A 502 -0.39 28.69 1.28
CA GLY A 502 -1.40 27.76 0.79
C GLY A 502 -1.10 27.17 -0.59
N THR A 503 0.00 27.55 -1.22
CA THR A 503 0.55 26.88 -2.40
C THR A 503 1.46 25.73 -1.98
N ILE A 504 1.54 24.70 -2.83
CA ILE A 504 2.37 23.52 -2.55
C ILE A 504 3.68 23.67 -3.31
N ASP A 505 4.79 23.75 -2.58
CA ASP A 505 6.15 23.82 -3.13
C ASP A 505 6.72 22.44 -3.44
N SER A 506 6.37 21.45 -2.62
CA SER A 506 6.79 20.06 -2.80
C SER A 506 5.65 19.13 -2.48
N GLY A 507 5.39 18.14 -3.33
CA GLY A 507 4.20 17.30 -3.19
C GLY A 507 4.46 15.82 -3.38
N ASP A 508 3.44 15.04 -3.04
CA ASP A 508 3.38 13.59 -3.25
C ASP A 508 4.46 12.77 -2.52
N LEU A 509 4.81 13.20 -1.30
CA LEU A 509 5.78 12.50 -0.46
C LEU A 509 5.12 11.30 0.24
N PHE A 510 5.79 10.16 0.26
CA PHE A 510 5.34 8.93 0.94
C PHE A 510 5.84 8.81 2.38
N VAL A 511 6.87 9.57 2.74
CA VAL A 511 7.53 9.48 4.05
C VAL A 511 7.36 10.81 4.79
N PRO A 512 7.12 10.79 6.11
CA PRO A 512 6.89 12.00 6.90
C PRO A 512 8.22 12.67 7.26
N THR A 513 9.04 12.99 6.26
CA THR A 513 10.33 13.66 6.43
C THR A 513 10.64 14.59 5.28
N PHE A 514 11.21 15.75 5.58
CA PHE A 514 11.56 16.78 4.60
C PHE A 514 12.65 17.71 5.16
N VAL A 515 13.38 18.41 4.28
CA VAL A 515 14.42 19.38 4.65
C VAL A 515 13.86 20.79 4.51
N PHE A 516 13.60 21.45 5.63
CA PHE A 516 12.97 22.76 5.69
C PHE A 516 14.01 23.90 5.80
N PRO A 517 13.79 25.04 5.13
CA PRO A 517 14.48 26.28 5.43
C PRO A 517 14.02 26.84 6.80
N PRO A 518 14.62 27.93 7.31
CA PRO A 518 14.09 28.60 8.49
C PRO A 518 12.75 29.27 8.19
N GLY A 519 11.78 29.13 9.09
CA GLY A 519 10.44 29.69 8.93
C GLY A 519 9.33 28.83 9.50
N ALA A 520 8.10 29.31 9.33
CA ALA A 520 6.90 28.54 9.60
C ALA A 520 6.41 27.90 8.31
N HIS A 521 6.10 26.61 8.38
CA HIS A 521 5.73 25.77 7.24
C HIS A 521 4.48 24.96 7.56
N ARG A 522 3.84 24.45 6.51
CA ARG A 522 2.67 23.57 6.61
C ARG A 522 2.94 22.28 5.84
N VAL A 523 2.59 21.16 6.46
CA VAL A 523 2.58 19.85 5.83
C VAL A 523 1.14 19.40 5.72
N VAL A 524 0.67 19.17 4.50
CA VAL A 524 -0.68 18.75 4.18
C VAL A 524 -0.65 17.24 3.94
N ALA A 525 -1.23 16.48 4.87
CA ALA A 525 -1.48 15.06 4.70
C ALA A 525 -2.78 14.87 3.90
N ARG A 526 -2.73 14.11 2.81
CA ARG A 526 -3.88 13.81 1.95
C ARG A 526 -4.00 12.31 1.69
N VAL A 527 -5.22 11.81 1.58
CA VAL A 527 -5.49 10.45 1.13
C VAL A 527 -6.81 10.44 0.37
N THR A 528 -6.91 9.56 -0.61
CA THR A 528 -8.11 9.42 -1.44
C THR A 528 -8.58 7.98 -1.37
N ASP A 529 -9.84 7.76 -1.02
CA ASP A 529 -10.43 6.42 -0.95
C ASP A 529 -10.71 5.82 -2.36
N ALA A 530 -11.22 4.58 -2.38
CA ALA A 530 -11.56 3.86 -3.61
C ALA A 530 -12.74 4.48 -4.39
N CYS A 531 -13.57 5.29 -3.74
CA CYS A 531 -14.69 6.03 -4.32
C CYS A 531 -14.23 7.41 -4.82
N GLY A 532 -12.99 7.79 -4.48
CA GLY A 532 -12.28 8.99 -4.86
C GLY A 532 -12.58 10.20 -3.97
N ASN A 533 -13.15 10.02 -2.78
CA ASN A 533 -13.27 11.12 -1.82
C ASN A 533 -11.91 11.37 -1.18
N THR A 534 -11.55 12.64 -0.96
CA THR A 534 -10.22 13.02 -0.48
C THR A 534 -10.29 13.61 0.92
N GLY A 535 -9.62 12.95 1.86
CA GLY A 535 -9.40 13.43 3.22
C GLY A 535 -8.14 14.28 3.29
N VAL A 536 -8.16 15.33 4.13
CA VAL A 536 -7.03 16.25 4.32
C VAL A 536 -6.82 16.57 5.79
N GLY A 537 -5.57 16.58 6.25
CA GLY A 537 -5.14 17.09 7.55
C GLY A 537 -3.90 17.97 7.41
N VAL A 538 -3.77 19.00 8.25
CA VAL A 538 -2.67 19.98 8.14
C VAL A 538 -1.86 20.03 9.43
N GLN A 539 -0.57 19.77 9.30
CA GLN A 539 0.43 19.80 10.37
C GLN A 539 1.31 21.05 10.21
N SER A 540 1.55 21.78 11.30
CA SER A 540 2.54 22.88 11.29
C SER A 540 3.95 22.38 11.63
N VAL A 541 4.94 22.90 10.92
CA VAL A 541 6.37 22.72 11.19
C VAL A 541 7.03 24.09 11.33
N ASN A 542 7.79 24.33 12.39
CA ASN A 542 8.50 25.60 12.59
C ASN A 542 10.00 25.36 12.75
N VAL A 543 10.80 25.94 11.87
CA VAL A 543 12.26 25.88 11.92
C VAL A 543 12.81 27.21 12.37
N THR A 544 13.43 27.22 13.54
CA THR A 544 14.09 28.41 14.06
C THR A 544 15.40 28.68 13.31
N PRO A 545 15.74 29.95 13.00
CA PRO A 545 16.97 30.32 12.29
C PRO A 545 18.21 30.27 13.20
N SER A 546 18.28 29.27 14.09
CA SER A 546 19.39 29.02 14.99
C SER A 546 19.84 27.56 14.91
N SER A 547 21.09 27.30 15.29
CA SER A 547 21.64 25.97 15.50
C SER A 547 22.09 25.85 16.95
N THR A 548 21.87 24.69 17.56
CA THR A 548 22.28 24.45 18.94
C THR A 548 23.79 24.19 19.02
N ALA A 549 24.45 24.85 19.97
CA ALA A 549 25.83 24.62 20.34
C ALA A 549 25.91 24.08 21.76
N ARG A 550 26.61 22.95 21.92
CA ARG A 550 26.90 22.30 23.18
C ARG A 550 28.39 22.39 23.46
N VAL A 551 28.76 23.14 24.50
CA VAL A 551 30.15 23.34 24.90
C VAL A 551 30.33 22.79 26.30
N SER A 552 31.12 21.72 26.42
CA SER A 552 31.52 21.16 27.71
C SER A 552 32.79 21.85 28.18
N VAL A 553 32.78 22.39 29.40
CA VAL A 553 33.86 23.18 29.95
C VAL A 553 34.32 22.57 31.28
N SER A 554 35.61 22.34 31.43
CA SER A 554 36.25 22.01 32.70
C SER A 554 37.15 23.16 33.16
N LEU A 555 37.16 23.41 34.45
CA LEU A 555 38.14 24.23 35.12
C LEU A 555 39.35 23.38 35.48
N GLY A 556 40.55 23.98 35.53
CA GLY A 556 41.77 23.32 36.00
C GLY A 556 41.81 23.05 37.52
N TRP A 557 40.67 23.20 38.21
CA TRP A 557 40.48 23.01 39.65
C TRP A 557 39.02 22.64 39.96
N PRO A 558 38.73 22.02 41.11
CA PRO A 558 37.34 21.74 41.51
C PRO A 558 36.61 23.02 41.92
N LEU A 559 35.37 23.16 41.47
CA LEU A 559 34.44 24.23 41.85
C LEU A 559 33.01 23.67 41.84
N ASP A 560 32.25 23.98 42.88
CA ASP A 560 30.79 23.81 42.91
C ASP A 560 30.16 25.21 43.01
N GLY A 561 29.64 25.73 41.90
CA GLY A 561 29.18 27.11 41.82
C GLY A 561 28.97 27.60 40.38
N THR A 562 28.64 28.88 40.23
CA THR A 562 28.32 29.49 38.92
C THR A 562 29.43 30.43 38.47
N ARG A 563 29.90 30.27 37.22
CA ARG A 563 30.83 31.23 36.58
C ARG A 563 30.22 31.81 35.32
N ALA A 564 30.45 33.11 35.10
CA ALA A 564 30.05 33.78 33.88
C ALA A 564 31.07 33.51 32.78
N LEU A 565 30.70 32.68 31.80
CA LEU A 565 31.58 32.35 30.68
C LEU A 565 31.26 33.24 29.48
N GLU A 566 32.29 33.84 28.91
CA GLU A 566 32.30 34.46 27.60
C GLU A 566 32.71 33.43 26.54
N LEU A 567 31.79 33.10 25.63
CA LEU A 567 32.01 32.21 24.50
C LEU A 567 32.02 33.04 23.22
N THR A 568 33.12 33.02 22.49
CA THR A 568 33.28 33.68 21.20
C THR A 568 33.42 32.64 20.10
N PHE A 569 32.36 32.48 19.30
CA PHE A 569 32.33 31.58 18.15
C PHE A 569 32.96 32.25 16.94
N GLY A 570 33.86 31.55 16.26
CA GLY A 570 34.55 32.05 15.07
C GLY A 570 34.23 31.28 13.80
N GLY A 571 34.32 31.96 12.67
CA GLY A 571 34.04 31.42 11.35
C GLY A 571 33.98 32.53 10.29
N ALA A 572 33.43 32.21 9.12
CA ALA A 572 33.40 33.14 7.97
C ALA A 572 32.50 34.37 8.17
N LEU A 573 31.60 34.36 9.17
CA LEU A 573 30.68 35.48 9.47
C LEU A 573 31.24 36.50 10.48
N GLY A 574 32.46 36.30 10.97
CA GLY A 574 33.03 37.10 12.06
C GLY A 574 32.69 36.55 13.45
N PRO A 575 33.27 37.13 14.52
CA PRO A 575 33.13 36.62 15.88
C PRO A 575 31.72 36.87 16.43
N LEU A 576 31.12 35.84 17.02
CA LEU A 576 29.88 35.93 17.79
C LEU A 576 30.19 35.68 19.26
N THR A 577 30.13 36.73 20.08
CA THR A 577 30.36 36.63 21.52
C THR A 577 29.04 36.54 22.29
N ARG A 578 28.99 35.62 23.25
CA ARG A 578 27.87 35.42 24.17
C ARG A 578 28.41 35.21 25.58
N CYS A 579 27.88 35.95 26.54
CA CYS A 579 28.07 35.64 27.95
C CYS A 579 26.95 34.72 28.42
N VAL A 580 27.31 33.64 29.13
CA VAL A 580 26.38 32.66 29.68
C VAL A 580 26.82 32.27 31.11
N PRO A 581 25.91 32.23 32.09
CA PRO A 581 26.21 31.62 33.37
C PRO A 581 26.33 30.10 33.19
N ALA A 582 27.42 29.52 33.67
CA ALA A 582 27.65 28.08 33.65
C ALA A 582 27.74 27.57 35.09
N VAL A 583 26.91 26.58 35.42
CA VAL A 583 26.91 25.93 36.71
C VAL A 583 27.93 24.79 36.67
N PHE A 584 28.98 24.92 37.45
CA PHE A 584 30.03 23.94 37.63
C PHE A 584 29.71 23.00 38.79
N VAL A 585 29.90 21.71 38.55
CA VAL A 585 29.89 20.66 39.57
C VAL A 585 31.22 19.92 39.49
N ALA A 586 31.96 19.90 40.58
CA ALA A 586 33.32 19.39 40.67
C ALA A 586 34.25 19.95 39.57
N GLY A 587 34.05 21.21 39.18
CA GLY A 587 34.85 21.89 38.16
C GLY A 587 34.44 21.58 36.72
N THR A 588 33.29 20.93 36.48
CA THR A 588 32.77 20.67 35.11
C THR A 588 31.39 21.27 34.88
N ALA A 589 31.17 21.84 33.70
CA ALA A 589 29.89 22.41 33.26
C ALA A 589 29.59 22.08 31.80
N ALA A 590 28.30 22.07 31.45
CA ALA A 590 27.85 21.97 30.06
C ALA A 590 26.98 23.18 29.73
N VAL A 591 27.40 23.95 28.73
CA VAL A 591 26.66 25.10 28.22
C VAL A 591 25.90 24.67 26.97
N LEU A 592 24.59 24.91 26.96
CA LEU A 592 23.76 24.82 25.76
C LEU A 592 23.31 26.23 25.38
N LEU A 593 23.57 26.64 24.15
CA LEU A 593 23.07 27.89 23.61
C LEU A 593 22.74 27.78 22.13
N ASP A 594 21.85 28.66 21.68
CA ASP A 594 21.53 28.79 20.27
C ASP A 594 22.41 29.86 19.62
N VAL A 595 23.09 29.47 18.54
CA VAL A 595 23.83 30.39 17.67
C VAL A 595 23.04 30.62 16.38
N PRO A 596 23.08 31.80 15.76
CA PRO A 596 22.46 32.02 14.46
C PRO A 596 22.91 30.97 13.45
N CYS A 597 21.95 30.41 12.69
CA CYS A 597 22.31 29.47 11.64
C CYS A 597 23.17 30.20 10.60
N THR A 598 24.05 29.45 9.95
CA THR A 598 24.89 30.00 8.89
C THR A 598 25.20 28.94 7.84
N PRO A 599 25.20 29.29 6.53
CA PRO A 599 25.61 28.39 5.45
C PRO A 599 27.12 28.09 5.46
N THR A 600 27.91 28.91 6.19
CA THR A 600 29.33 28.66 6.46
C THR A 600 29.51 28.36 7.94
N PRO A 601 29.97 27.17 8.34
CA PRO A 601 29.96 26.77 9.74
C PRO A 601 30.92 27.62 10.60
N TYR A 602 30.56 27.79 11.87
CA TYR A 602 31.55 28.13 12.89
C TYR A 602 32.56 26.99 13.02
N THR A 603 33.84 27.32 13.13
CA THR A 603 34.94 26.34 13.09
C THR A 603 35.71 26.23 14.41
N CYS A 604 35.49 27.17 15.33
CA CYS A 604 36.09 27.16 16.65
C CYS A 604 35.20 27.94 17.64
N VAL A 605 35.46 27.71 18.93
CA VAL A 605 34.93 28.50 20.02
C VAL A 605 36.06 28.86 20.97
N ALA A 606 36.15 30.14 21.32
CA ALA A 606 37.03 30.63 22.35
C ALA A 606 36.23 30.86 23.63
N VAL A 607 36.67 30.30 24.75
CA VAL A 607 35.95 30.34 26.03
C VAL A 607 36.86 30.95 27.09
N ARG A 608 36.32 31.84 27.91
CA ARG A 608 36.93 32.31 29.16
C ARG A 608 35.85 32.69 30.16
N ASP A 609 36.15 32.58 31.44
CA ASP A 609 35.61 33.49 32.46
C ASP A 609 36.46 34.77 32.45
N PRO A 610 35.90 35.93 32.03
CA PRO A 610 36.65 37.19 31.93
C PRO A 610 37.19 37.74 33.25
N LEU A 611 36.73 37.23 34.39
CA LEU A 611 37.12 37.73 35.72
C LEU A 611 38.18 36.86 36.39
N HIS A 612 38.42 35.65 35.89
CA HIS A 612 39.26 34.68 36.60
C HIS A 612 40.16 33.84 35.71
N THR A 613 39.88 33.67 34.42
CA THR A 613 40.57 32.66 33.60
C THR A 613 41.16 33.18 32.32
N LEU A 614 42.28 32.57 31.95
CA LEU A 614 42.82 32.63 30.60
C LEU A 614 41.83 32.01 29.61
N ARG A 615 41.80 32.60 28.42
CA ARG A 615 41.05 32.09 27.27
C ARG A 615 41.64 30.78 26.76
N ARG A 616 40.74 29.88 26.38
CA ARG A 616 41.04 28.67 25.62
C ARG A 616 40.27 28.65 24.32
N THR A 617 40.94 28.30 23.23
CA THR A 617 40.31 28.25 21.90
C THR A 617 40.43 26.85 21.33
N VAL A 618 39.29 26.18 21.19
CA VAL A 618 39.21 24.80 20.70
C VAL A 618 38.46 24.73 19.36
N PRO A 619 38.71 23.70 18.54
CA PRO A 619 37.89 23.41 17.36
C PRO A 619 36.42 23.19 17.73
N LEU A 620 35.54 23.58 16.82
CA LEU A 620 34.10 23.33 16.94
C LEU A 620 33.68 22.36 15.85
N GLU A 621 33.17 21.21 16.25
CA GLU A 621 32.79 20.13 15.35
C GLU A 621 31.28 20.06 15.16
N VAL A 622 30.82 19.54 14.02
CA VAL A 622 29.40 19.24 13.80
C VAL A 622 29.16 17.77 14.05
N VAL A 623 28.40 17.46 15.10
CA VAL A 623 28.07 16.08 15.51
C VAL A 623 26.55 15.96 15.63
N ALA A 624 25.97 15.03 14.87
CA ALA A 624 24.52 14.81 14.83
C ALA A 624 23.69 16.10 14.58
N GLY A 625 24.24 17.05 13.82
CA GLY A 625 23.59 18.30 13.46
C GLY A 625 23.70 19.43 14.50
N GLU A 626 24.40 19.22 15.61
CA GLU A 626 24.73 20.23 16.61
C GLU A 626 26.21 20.64 16.52
N TYR A 627 26.53 21.85 16.96
CA TYR A 627 27.92 22.23 17.22
C TYR A 627 28.38 21.65 18.56
N ARG A 628 29.57 21.04 18.59
CA ARG A 628 30.17 20.46 19.80
C ARG A 628 31.61 20.91 20.00
N ALA A 629 31.93 21.23 21.24
CA ALA A 629 33.29 21.48 21.70
C ALA A 629 33.45 20.96 23.13
N GLU A 630 34.67 20.53 23.46
CA GLU A 630 35.05 20.04 24.79
C GLU A 630 36.36 20.69 25.22
N LEU A 631 36.34 21.35 26.37
CA LEU A 631 37.49 21.96 27.02
C LEU A 631 37.81 21.17 28.28
N ALA A 632 38.62 20.13 28.14
CA ALA A 632 39.00 19.23 29.22
C ALA A 632 40.50 18.88 29.15
N GLY A 633 41.04 18.32 30.23
CA GLY A 633 42.46 17.94 30.29
C GLY A 633 43.38 19.14 30.09
N SER A 634 44.21 19.11 29.03
CA SER A 634 45.10 20.23 28.69
C SER A 634 44.36 21.49 28.23
N GLU A 635 43.12 21.34 27.74
CA GLU A 635 42.28 22.42 27.23
C GLU A 635 41.36 23.01 28.30
N ALA A 636 41.42 22.54 29.55
CA ALA A 636 40.64 23.09 30.65
C ALA A 636 40.98 24.58 30.88
N LEU A 637 39.98 25.34 31.32
CA LEU A 637 40.17 26.76 31.64
C LEU A 637 41.13 26.91 32.82
N ILE A 638 42.02 27.88 32.68
CA ILE A 638 43.10 28.11 33.63
C ILE A 638 42.81 29.38 34.41
N GLY A 639 42.68 29.26 35.74
CA GLY A 639 42.46 30.39 36.63
C GLY A 639 43.74 31.18 36.93
N GLY A 640 43.60 32.48 37.18
CA GLY A 640 44.65 33.41 37.60
C GLY A 640 44.64 34.77 36.91
N ASP A 641 43.77 35.00 35.92
CA ASP A 641 43.65 36.27 35.17
C ASP A 641 42.52 37.10 35.78
N LEU A 642 42.86 38.09 36.60
CA LEU A 642 41.97 38.90 37.42
C LEU A 642 41.74 40.31 36.85
N ASP A 643 42.59 40.77 35.94
CA ASP A 643 42.40 42.03 35.22
C ASP A 643 41.77 41.85 33.82
N GLY A 644 41.63 40.60 33.36
CA GLY A 644 40.92 40.21 32.14
C GLY A 644 41.74 40.42 30.87
N ASN A 645 43.06 40.62 30.98
CA ASN A 645 43.97 40.91 29.89
C ASN A 645 44.42 39.65 29.11
N ASN A 646 43.98 38.45 29.54
CA ASN A 646 44.35 37.16 28.96
C ASN A 646 45.82 36.74 29.21
N ALA A 647 46.42 37.25 30.27
CA ALA A 647 47.69 36.85 30.85
C ALA A 647 47.53 36.63 32.36
N ILE A 648 48.42 35.82 32.94
CA ILE A 648 48.57 35.71 34.40
C ILE A 648 49.92 36.33 34.72
N ASP A 649 49.91 37.52 35.29
CA ASP A 649 51.10 38.32 35.48
C ASP A 649 51.07 39.13 36.79
N ILE A 650 51.98 40.11 36.91
CA ILE A 650 52.14 40.85 38.15
C ILE A 650 50.95 41.77 38.47
N LEU A 651 50.17 42.18 37.47
CA LEU A 651 48.97 42.98 37.67
C LEU A 651 47.86 42.14 38.31
N ASP A 652 47.77 40.84 37.99
CA ASP A 652 46.85 39.93 38.66
C ASP A 652 47.20 39.75 40.13
N PHE A 653 48.50 39.61 40.44
CA PHE A 653 48.96 39.60 41.84
C PHE A 653 48.59 40.90 42.56
N ALA A 654 48.68 42.03 41.86
CA ALA A 654 48.34 43.31 42.44
C ALA A 654 46.82 43.46 42.70
N VAL A 655 45.98 43.00 41.76
CA VAL A 655 44.52 42.93 41.94
C VAL A 655 44.13 41.98 43.08
N TYR A 656 44.73 40.80 43.14
CA TYR A 656 44.56 39.86 44.27
C TYR A 656 44.94 40.52 45.59
N SER A 657 46.09 41.19 45.65
CA SER A 657 46.59 41.82 46.88
C SER A 657 45.68 42.93 47.36
N TRP A 658 45.12 43.73 46.44
CA TRP A 658 44.11 44.75 46.75
C TRP A 658 42.81 44.15 47.28
N ARG A 659 42.40 42.99 46.77
CA ARG A 659 41.19 42.28 47.20
C ARG A 659 41.43 41.33 48.38
N TYR A 660 42.65 41.19 48.89
CA TYR A 660 42.97 40.23 49.94
C TYR A 660 42.09 40.41 51.18
N GLY A 661 41.47 39.32 51.64
CA GLY A 661 40.54 39.33 52.78
C GLY A 661 39.10 39.75 52.44
N THR A 662 38.79 40.09 51.18
CA THR A 662 37.42 40.40 50.76
C THR A 662 36.52 39.18 50.93
N ARG A 663 35.35 39.37 51.55
CA ARG A 663 34.30 38.36 51.72
C ARG A 663 33.16 38.64 50.77
N TYR A 664 32.90 37.72 49.86
CA TYR A 664 31.71 37.72 49.02
C TYR A 664 30.60 36.89 49.69
N PRO A 665 29.31 37.12 49.36
CA PRO A 665 28.22 36.28 49.85
C PRO A 665 28.41 34.80 49.47
N ASP A 666 28.92 34.59 48.27
CA ASP A 666 29.35 33.33 47.67
C ASP A 666 30.42 33.65 46.62
N GLY A 667 31.06 32.61 46.07
CA GLY A 667 32.01 32.78 44.99
C GLY A 667 31.38 32.91 43.60
N ASP A 668 30.05 33.01 43.46
CA ASP A 668 29.40 32.91 42.15
C ASP A 668 29.51 34.21 41.34
N THR A 669 29.57 34.07 40.01
CA THR A 669 29.55 35.22 39.09
C THR A 669 28.49 35.07 38.00
N SER A 670 27.93 36.21 37.61
CA SER A 670 26.97 36.35 36.52
C SER A 670 27.53 37.28 35.45
N CYS A 671 26.88 37.31 34.28
CA CYS A 671 27.26 38.24 33.20
C CYS A 671 27.13 39.73 33.58
N ALA A 672 26.55 40.06 34.74
CA ALA A 672 26.46 41.41 35.28
C ALA A 672 27.49 41.70 36.39
N THR A 673 28.24 40.69 36.86
CA THR A 673 29.26 40.86 37.91
C THR A 673 30.36 41.80 37.41
N GLN A 674 30.68 42.81 38.21
CA GLN A 674 31.66 43.84 37.84
C GLN A 674 33.09 43.39 38.20
N PRO A 675 34.10 43.69 37.35
CA PRO A 675 35.48 43.45 37.67
C PRO A 675 36.02 44.44 38.72
N PRO A 676 37.08 44.07 39.47
CA PRO A 676 37.62 42.73 39.56
C PRO A 676 36.94 41.90 40.65
N HIS A 677 36.95 40.58 40.46
CA HIS A 677 36.49 39.58 41.40
C HIS A 677 37.63 38.59 41.65
N ALA A 678 38.27 38.62 42.83
CA ALA A 678 39.52 37.89 43.07
C ALA A 678 39.35 36.53 43.76
N ASP A 679 38.11 36.07 43.97
CA ASP A 679 37.81 34.75 44.53
C ASP A 679 37.73 33.70 43.41
N VAL A 680 38.91 33.25 42.96
CA VAL A 680 39.08 32.25 41.90
C VAL A 680 38.66 30.86 42.39
N SER A 681 38.97 30.55 43.66
CA SER A 681 38.66 29.28 44.30
C SER A 681 37.14 29.06 44.45
N GLY A 682 36.38 30.14 44.60
CA GLY A 682 34.92 30.15 44.71
C GLY A 682 34.40 29.83 46.10
N ASP A 683 35.23 29.99 47.14
CA ASP A 683 34.85 29.70 48.54
C ASP A 683 34.23 30.91 49.27
N GLY A 684 34.09 32.05 48.58
CA GLY A 684 33.54 33.30 49.08
C GLY A 684 34.57 34.18 49.80
N LEU A 685 35.85 33.81 49.86
CA LEU A 685 36.88 34.55 50.59
C LEU A 685 38.19 34.64 49.78
N VAL A 686 38.61 35.86 49.46
CA VAL A 686 39.91 36.08 48.80
C VAL A 686 41.05 35.85 49.79
N GLN A 687 41.80 34.77 49.62
CA GLN A 687 42.88 34.38 50.52
C GLN A 687 44.02 33.64 49.80
N THR A 688 44.96 33.08 50.55
CA THR A 688 46.15 32.41 50.00
C THR A 688 45.82 31.28 49.01
N ALA A 689 44.63 30.68 49.10
CA ALA A 689 44.14 29.71 48.13
C ALA A 689 44.04 30.32 46.70
N ASP A 690 43.50 31.53 46.57
CA ASP A 690 43.36 32.24 45.28
C ASP A 690 44.70 32.66 44.70
N PHE A 691 45.65 33.06 45.56
CA PHE A 691 47.01 33.36 45.14
C PHE A 691 47.69 32.19 44.41
N THR A 692 47.36 30.95 44.77
CA THR A 692 48.00 29.78 44.12
C THR A 692 47.71 29.71 42.62
N PHE A 693 46.59 30.26 42.15
CA PHE A 693 46.24 30.32 40.73
C PHE A 693 47.17 31.25 39.94
N ILE A 694 47.60 32.35 40.56
CA ILE A 694 48.55 33.30 39.99
C ILE A 694 49.98 32.74 40.12
N ALA A 695 50.38 32.34 41.33
CA ALA A 695 51.75 31.93 41.63
C ALA A 695 52.21 30.70 40.84
N THR A 696 51.32 29.72 40.61
CA THR A 696 51.68 28.49 39.89
C THR A 696 51.75 28.65 38.38
N ARG A 697 51.17 29.74 37.84
CA ARG A 697 51.02 29.98 36.39
C ARG A 697 51.48 31.37 35.99
N PHE A 698 52.35 31.97 36.79
CA PHE A 698 52.90 33.28 36.53
C PHE A 698 53.59 33.34 35.15
N LEU A 699 53.30 34.40 34.40
CA LEU A 699 53.66 34.65 33.00
C LEU A 699 53.01 33.70 31.97
N TRP A 700 51.97 32.96 32.35
CA TRP A 700 51.18 32.21 31.38
C TRP A 700 50.25 33.15 30.62
N VAL A 701 49.93 32.78 29.38
CA VAL A 701 49.08 33.54 28.48
C VAL A 701 48.04 32.60 27.90
N GLY A 702 46.82 33.12 27.73
CA GLY A 702 45.74 32.37 27.10
C GLY A 702 45.92 32.28 25.59
N ASP A 703 45.03 31.52 24.97
CA ASP A 703 45.01 31.39 23.53
C ASP A 703 44.50 32.68 22.87
N GLY A 704 44.90 32.89 21.62
CA GLY A 704 44.30 33.94 20.78
C GLY A 704 42.82 33.64 20.50
N PRO A 705 42.03 34.65 20.10
CA PRO A 705 40.66 34.41 19.69
C PRO A 705 40.64 33.55 18.42
N CYS A 706 39.48 32.98 18.12
CA CYS A 706 39.23 32.27 16.88
C CYS A 706 39.82 32.96 15.64
N GLY A 707 40.63 32.23 14.85
CA GLY A 707 41.23 32.73 13.61
C GLY A 707 42.47 33.61 13.78
N SER A 708 42.91 33.87 15.02
CA SER A 708 44.12 34.66 15.30
C SER A 708 45.27 33.79 15.78
N ARG A 709 46.49 34.05 15.29
CA ARG A 709 47.74 33.46 15.82
C ARG A 709 48.44 34.37 16.85
N GLY A 710 47.82 35.49 17.21
CA GLY A 710 48.38 36.50 18.09
C GLY A 710 48.00 36.28 19.55
N ARG A 711 48.92 36.66 20.45
CA ARG A 711 48.67 36.73 21.90
C ARG A 711 48.07 38.10 22.22
N ASP A 712 47.06 38.11 23.07
CA ASP A 712 46.53 39.33 23.67
C ASP A 712 47.50 39.68 24.82
N GLU A 713 48.22 40.79 24.67
CA GLU A 713 49.23 41.34 25.60
C GLU A 713 50.44 40.44 25.98
N MET A 714 51.57 41.05 26.33
CA MET A 714 52.76 40.32 26.80
C MET A 714 52.74 40.33 28.32
N PRO A 715 52.89 39.16 28.99
CA PRO A 715 52.80 39.09 30.44
C PRO A 715 53.93 39.89 31.09
N ARG A 716 53.58 40.66 32.11
CA ARG A 716 54.49 41.54 32.84
C ARG A 716 55.05 40.85 34.08
N ALA A 717 56.38 40.77 34.16
CA ALA A 717 57.04 40.24 35.35
C ALA A 717 57.13 41.27 36.51
N ARG A 718 56.97 42.56 36.20
CA ARG A 718 57.03 43.65 37.18
C ARG A 718 56.34 44.92 36.70
N VAL A 719 55.95 45.76 37.65
CA VAL A 719 55.40 47.10 37.42
C VAL A 719 55.92 48.07 38.50
N ALA A 720 56.22 49.31 38.13
CA ALA A 720 56.62 50.32 39.11
C ALA A 720 55.38 50.89 39.80
N VAL A 721 55.42 51.15 41.11
CA VAL A 721 54.32 51.80 41.84
C VAL A 721 53.97 53.15 41.21
N SER A 722 54.99 53.94 40.84
CA SER A 722 54.79 55.22 40.13
C SER A 722 54.07 55.10 38.78
N GLU A 723 54.19 53.96 38.09
CA GLU A 723 53.47 53.69 36.84
C GLU A 723 51.98 53.44 37.11
N LEU A 724 51.67 52.70 38.18
CA LEU A 724 50.28 52.47 38.61
C LEU A 724 49.61 53.77 39.01
N THR A 725 50.29 54.61 39.79
CA THR A 725 49.80 55.96 40.14
C THR A 725 49.52 56.78 38.87
N GLY A 726 50.47 56.78 37.92
CA GLY A 726 50.34 57.51 36.65
C GLY A 726 49.22 57.02 35.72
N THR A 727 48.73 55.79 35.92
CA THR A 727 47.64 55.20 35.13
C THR A 727 46.31 55.14 35.87
N GLY A 728 46.24 55.70 37.09
CA GLY A 728 45.03 55.68 37.92
C GLY A 728 44.77 54.33 38.60
N LEU A 729 45.77 53.46 38.66
CA LEU A 729 45.75 52.15 39.32
C LEU A 729 46.51 52.15 40.65
N GLY A 730 46.74 53.31 41.25
CA GLY A 730 47.53 53.49 42.48
C GLY A 730 47.13 52.57 43.63
N ARG A 731 45.84 52.22 43.75
CA ARG A 731 45.32 51.28 44.76
C ARG A 731 45.98 49.90 44.74
N LEU A 732 46.54 49.50 43.59
CA LEU A 732 47.25 48.24 43.40
C LEU A 732 48.67 48.26 44.02
N ALA A 733 49.18 49.43 44.42
CA ALA A 733 50.47 49.58 45.10
C ALA A 733 50.55 48.84 46.44
N ILE A 734 49.40 48.46 47.02
CA ILE A 734 49.33 47.59 48.21
C ILE A 734 50.05 46.24 48.03
N ALA A 735 50.32 45.84 46.79
CA ALA A 735 51.08 44.64 46.47
C ALA A 735 52.60 44.80 46.55
N ASP A 736 53.13 46.02 46.68
CA ASP A 736 54.55 46.28 46.99
C ASP A 736 54.78 46.03 48.49
N LEU A 737 55.06 44.76 48.82
CA LEU A 737 55.13 44.28 50.19
C LEU A 737 56.45 44.67 50.87
N ASN A 738 57.54 44.81 50.11
CA ASN A 738 58.84 45.23 50.63
C ASN A 738 59.05 46.75 50.61
N ARG A 739 58.15 47.50 49.96
CA ARG A 739 58.14 48.96 49.80
C ARG A 739 59.36 49.48 49.04
N ASP A 740 59.82 48.75 48.03
CA ASP A 740 60.96 49.14 47.19
C ASP A 740 60.54 49.96 45.95
N GLY A 741 59.24 50.20 45.77
CA GLY A 741 58.67 50.97 44.68
C GLY A 741 58.38 50.14 43.42
N TRP A 742 58.60 48.82 43.47
CA TRP A 742 58.24 47.86 42.45
C TRP A 742 57.29 46.82 43.03
N ILE A 743 56.38 46.37 42.19
CA ILE A 743 55.66 45.12 42.42
C ILE A 743 56.32 44.10 41.50
N ASP A 744 56.93 43.07 42.06
CA ASP A 744 57.58 42.01 41.31
C ASP A 744 57.57 40.64 42.02
N ALA A 745 58.33 39.68 41.49
CA ALA A 745 58.40 38.33 42.04
C ALA A 745 58.90 38.28 43.51
N THR A 746 59.60 39.31 43.97
CA THR A 746 60.03 39.46 45.37
C THR A 746 58.83 39.62 46.28
N ASP A 747 57.84 40.43 45.88
CA ASP A 747 56.61 40.61 46.64
C ASP A 747 55.75 39.35 46.67
N MET A 748 55.65 38.66 45.53
CA MET A 748 55.00 37.36 45.48
C MET A 748 55.68 36.35 46.42
N ALA A 749 57.01 36.37 46.49
CA ALA A 749 57.77 35.50 47.40
C ALA A 749 57.56 35.88 48.88
N LEU A 750 57.45 37.17 49.20
CA LEU A 750 57.09 37.63 50.54
C LEU A 750 55.67 37.21 50.92
N HIS A 751 54.72 37.32 49.99
CA HIS A 751 53.36 36.83 50.20
C HIS A 751 53.31 35.32 50.44
N ALA A 752 54.02 34.55 49.60
CA ALA A 752 54.18 33.11 49.79
C ALA A 752 54.87 32.75 51.13
N GLY A 753 55.73 33.63 51.64
CA GLY A 753 56.35 33.55 52.96
C GLY A 753 55.43 33.91 54.14
N GLY A 754 54.17 34.25 53.87
CA GLY A 754 53.15 34.57 54.89
C GLY A 754 52.97 36.06 55.16
N GLN A 755 53.63 36.94 54.40
CA GLN A 755 53.37 38.38 54.50
C GLN A 755 52.03 38.71 53.84
N VAL A 756 51.15 39.39 54.56
CA VAL A 756 49.84 39.79 54.01
C VAL A 756 49.90 41.21 53.47
N PRO A 757 49.19 41.53 52.36
CA PRO A 757 49.00 42.90 51.91
C PRO A 757 48.36 43.72 53.03
N THR A 758 48.95 44.86 53.35
CA THR A 758 48.42 45.79 54.34
C THR A 758 48.35 47.18 53.73
N PRO A 759 47.30 47.97 54.01
CA PRO A 759 47.21 49.33 53.51
C PRO A 759 48.49 50.10 53.82
N ARG A 760 48.97 50.88 52.84
CA ARG A 760 50.14 51.73 53.04
C ARG A 760 49.76 52.80 54.07
N ARG A 761 50.28 52.70 55.29
CA ARG A 761 50.00 53.69 56.35
C ARG A 761 50.33 55.10 55.84
N GLY A 762 49.39 56.02 56.02
CA GLY A 762 49.46 57.39 55.55
C GLY A 762 48.96 57.65 54.13
N ASP A 763 48.64 56.61 53.35
CA ASP A 763 48.09 56.74 51.99
C ASP A 763 46.57 56.66 52.06
N LEU A 764 45.92 57.81 52.17
CA LEU A 764 44.47 57.96 52.41
C LEU A 764 43.71 58.30 51.11
N ASN A 765 44.40 58.54 50.00
CA ASN A 765 43.78 58.61 48.69
C ASN A 765 44.00 57.33 47.85
N CYS A 766 44.84 56.39 48.34
CA CYS A 766 45.25 55.15 47.69
C CYS A 766 45.83 55.36 46.30
N ASP A 767 46.57 56.44 46.11
CA ASP A 767 47.34 56.67 44.89
C ASP A 767 48.68 55.92 44.90
N GLY A 768 49.02 55.29 46.02
CA GLY A 768 50.24 54.51 46.22
C GLY A 768 51.40 55.32 46.76
N VAL A 769 51.24 56.62 47.04
CA VAL A 769 52.29 57.54 47.46
C VAL A 769 51.84 58.39 48.64
N VAL A 770 52.43 58.16 49.81
CA VAL A 770 52.22 59.03 50.99
C VAL A 770 52.78 60.43 50.72
N ASN A 771 51.91 61.42 50.50
CA ASN A 771 52.27 62.81 50.24
C ASN A 771 51.16 63.81 50.66
N PHE A 772 51.33 65.11 50.38
CA PHE A 772 50.37 66.13 50.81
C PHE A 772 48.92 65.92 50.33
N ASP A 773 48.73 65.16 49.25
CA ASP A 773 47.41 64.82 48.70
C ASP A 773 46.62 63.83 49.59
N ASP A 774 47.27 63.20 50.58
CA ASP A 774 46.62 62.32 51.57
C ASP A 774 45.98 63.08 52.74
N ILE A 775 46.32 64.35 52.93
CA ILE A 775 45.86 65.15 54.08
C ILE A 775 44.34 65.28 54.06
N ASP A 776 43.76 65.60 52.91
CA ASP A 776 42.31 65.78 52.77
C ASP A 776 41.57 64.45 53.03
N GLY A 777 42.13 63.34 52.52
CA GLY A 777 41.62 61.98 52.78
C GLY A 777 41.68 61.63 54.28
N PHE A 778 42.79 61.92 54.95
CA PHE A 778 42.94 61.70 56.39
C PHE A 778 41.97 62.52 57.22
N VAL A 779 41.83 63.82 56.91
CA VAL A 779 40.87 64.70 57.60
C VAL A 779 39.43 64.21 57.38
N LEU A 780 39.10 63.75 56.17
CA LEU A 780 37.78 63.20 55.88
C LEU A 780 37.54 61.89 56.64
N ALA A 781 38.51 60.96 56.65
CA ALA A 781 38.43 59.71 57.42
C ALA A 781 38.25 59.97 58.93
N LEU A 782 38.92 61.00 59.46
CA LEU A 782 38.86 61.41 60.85
C LEU A 782 37.51 62.06 61.24
N THR A 783 36.92 62.85 60.35
CA THR A 783 35.75 63.69 60.67
C THR A 783 34.42 63.11 60.22
N ASP A 784 34.42 62.39 59.10
CA ASP A 784 33.26 61.70 58.54
C ASP A 784 33.71 60.40 57.85
N PRO A 785 33.91 59.31 58.64
CA PRO A 785 34.30 58.01 58.09
C PRO A 785 33.36 57.49 57.00
N ALA A 786 32.07 57.85 57.04
CA ALA A 786 31.11 57.43 56.04
C ALA A 786 31.28 58.19 54.73
N ALA A 787 31.52 59.51 54.78
CA ALA A 787 31.85 60.30 53.61
C ALA A 787 33.21 59.91 53.02
N TYR A 788 34.20 59.56 53.86
CA TYR A 788 35.47 59.00 53.40
C TYR A 788 35.26 57.69 52.64
N ALA A 789 34.52 56.74 53.22
CA ALA A 789 34.21 55.48 52.55
C ALA A 789 33.43 55.68 51.24
N ALA A 790 32.64 56.75 51.12
CA ALA A 790 31.94 57.09 49.88
C ALA A 790 32.85 57.78 48.85
N ALA A 791 33.79 58.62 49.28
CA ALA A 791 34.71 59.36 48.41
C ALA A 791 35.90 58.51 47.93
N HIS A 792 36.34 57.58 48.78
CA HIS A 792 37.44 56.65 48.54
C HIS A 792 36.97 55.20 48.77
N PRO A 793 36.02 54.70 47.96
CA PRO A 793 35.41 53.37 48.16
C PRO A 793 36.39 52.21 48.01
N ASP A 794 37.52 52.44 47.34
CA ASP A 794 38.56 51.44 47.11
C ASP A 794 39.70 51.52 48.15
N CYS A 795 39.59 52.42 49.13
CA CYS A 795 40.59 52.66 50.17
C CYS A 795 40.20 52.07 51.53
N HIS A 796 41.17 51.47 52.19
CA HIS A 796 41.02 51.08 53.59
C HIS A 796 41.32 52.25 54.52
N SER A 797 40.35 52.63 55.36
CA SER A 797 40.55 53.65 56.41
C SER A 797 41.65 53.27 57.41
N ALA A 798 41.98 51.98 57.54
CA ALA A 798 43.10 51.48 58.34
C ALA A 798 44.47 52.04 57.91
N ALA A 799 44.59 52.65 56.72
CA ALA A 799 45.76 53.42 56.34
C ALA A 799 45.98 54.66 57.24
N GLY A 800 44.90 55.21 57.83
CA GLY A 800 44.93 56.33 58.77
C GLY A 800 44.96 55.91 60.24
N ASP A 801 44.94 54.61 60.57
CA ASP A 801 45.02 54.10 61.94
C ASP A 801 46.49 53.84 62.30
N PHE A 802 47.10 54.82 62.98
CA PHE A 802 48.50 54.83 63.34
C PHE A 802 48.77 54.16 64.69
N ASP A 803 47.81 54.18 65.62
CA ASP A 803 47.97 53.52 66.92
C ASP A 803 47.51 52.04 66.93
N GLY A 804 46.79 51.61 65.90
CA GLY A 804 46.37 50.24 65.65
C GLY A 804 45.14 49.80 66.41
N ASP A 805 44.32 50.73 66.92
CA ASP A 805 43.12 50.42 67.70
C ASP A 805 41.88 50.05 66.84
N GLY A 806 42.00 50.18 65.52
CA GLY A 806 40.97 49.86 64.54
C GLY A 806 40.08 51.04 64.14
N ALA A 807 40.35 52.26 64.62
CA ALA A 807 39.63 53.47 64.26
C ALA A 807 40.59 54.60 63.87
N VAL A 808 40.15 55.49 62.96
CA VAL A 808 40.87 56.75 62.69
C VAL A 808 40.31 57.83 63.59
N THR A 809 41.08 58.23 64.59
CA THR A 809 40.69 59.19 65.62
C THR A 809 41.77 60.26 65.82
N TYR A 810 41.54 61.19 66.74
CA TYR A 810 42.53 62.23 67.07
C TYR A 810 43.85 61.64 67.59
N ALA A 811 43.86 60.40 68.08
CA ALA A 811 45.06 59.70 68.52
C ALA A 811 46.04 59.42 67.37
N ASP A 812 45.55 59.37 66.12
CA ASP A 812 46.34 59.03 64.94
C ASP A 812 47.04 60.22 64.29
N VAL A 813 46.67 61.44 64.65
CA VAL A 813 47.16 62.68 64.01
C VAL A 813 48.67 62.80 64.10
N ASP A 814 49.26 62.58 65.28
CA ASP A 814 50.71 62.68 65.49
C ASP A 814 51.46 61.61 64.67
N GLY A 815 50.87 60.42 64.55
CA GLY A 815 51.39 59.33 63.72
C GLY A 815 51.36 59.66 62.24
N PHE A 816 50.24 60.21 61.75
CA PHE A 816 50.06 60.63 60.37
C PHE A 816 51.02 61.75 59.97
N VAL A 817 51.15 62.80 60.80
CA VAL A 817 52.08 63.90 60.55
C VAL A 817 53.53 63.41 60.51
N SER A 818 53.88 62.38 61.28
CA SER A 818 55.22 61.78 61.29
C SER A 818 55.53 60.90 60.07
N ALA A 819 54.55 60.64 59.19
CA ALA A 819 54.72 59.82 57.98
C ALA A 819 55.20 60.63 56.76
N PHE A 820 55.18 61.97 56.84
CA PHE A 820 55.71 62.93 55.85
C PHE A 820 57.12 63.40 56.24
#